data_AF-A0A0U2QBL6-F1
#
_entry.id   AF-A0A0U2QBL6-F1
#
_cell.length_a   1.000
_cell.length_b   1.000
_cell.length_c   1.000
_cell.angle_alpha   90.00
_cell.angle_beta   90.00
_cell.angle_gamma   90.00
#
_symmetry.space_group_name_H-M   'P 1'
#
loop_
_entity.id
_entity.type
_entity.pdbx_description
1 polymer ?
#
loop_
_entity_poly.entity_id
_entity_poly.type
_entity_poly.pdbx_seq_one_letter_code
_entity_poly.pdbx_strand_id
1 'polypeptide(L)'
;MSYFDGKISSALFFFLVCCLVFSGVGMNISAESSRQLVLDEGIEKIAAGSRLSVFEDESGSLQIADIDQPPYVWNFMPAGNTPLNIGFSSSVHWLMLEVENKAQTDTEWLLELGSSSVDEVSLYTADGEGGFTVEQAGQEVEAEIIHRTAVFPIAPPPGESIVYWMRVESSAPIQLPVTVWNREAFESQTREQVAFVGVLGGLGLMFLLYYIHRFTVIRQRAYLYFVIYAITAFFLFSSAAGLSLDVIWPELDLWNGHSMFFMVGLSALSVTLLTEGLLNTKRHLPETDRMIKSLLIFNAVVLTTLFISLEWGRLLLVLSLSSTLAVSLLLAAYGMKRGLVHARYYTVSLIFFSVAAALNAFYVSGILPVTIAAQGLIFFLGIFAVLFAALALRDKEKIREQERLQRERNSTERQRIEIERLRQANERKDELLAITSHSLRTPLYGMVGIAESLQESAYSKMPHSVIQQLETISESGKKLARMINETLDFSGPKHHMLSLHLEKVKLPAIGDSVIRLCTPLLKSNEVSLKHTIPADFPEAIADPERVRQVLYNLVGNAVEHTESGEITISAKIIKKQVAITIKDTGSGMEEQQLESLFDPIGTSTTPHLGIGMGLKITKRLVEMQGGWLKAESAIGKGSSFTFTLPLTEEEREQESVSPTEIRELTASQLADSLIKEKNVKKGLRILVVEAEEVNRLMLVHQLKGEGYKAEGVSCGEEALVHLENRPADLVILDDELPDMAGDELCRRIRVNATLTELPILMLSDKESVKEKTNAFSAGANDYLVKPCDVEEFLMRVETLATLRSMTQEITNLNFFLERNVKERTMALEITNMNLLTVNDEIQEVEKSRNEMLSAISHELGTPITLIHSYIQAVKESLIEENNPRYLDMIHKKLLLLERLTEDLVELSKYKSGNMTLRFGELKLDEWLERIAASMEADLAQSGRRFRFEKPSGKEQPADWRLLVDVDRVDQVFSNLLWNAVKHTSPEEGRITLSASIRASANMLDETEADGELIIRVEDNGCGIQKEALPHIFDRFFKIDESIHYKGSGLGLAIAKEIIQSHKGEIWAESEEGAGSTFIIALPLRY
;
A
#
# COMPACT_ATOMS: atom_id res chain seq x y z
N MET A 1 19.40 -36.91 4.68
CA MET A 1 19.06 -37.99 5.63
C MET A 1 20.19 -38.26 6.63
N SER A 2 21.46 -38.49 6.22
CA SER A 2 22.52 -38.87 7.18
C SER A 2 23.02 -37.77 8.14
N TYR A 3 22.72 -36.49 7.91
CA TYR A 3 23.08 -35.39 8.83
C TYR A 3 22.09 -35.25 10.02
N PHE A 4 20.92 -35.90 9.94
CA PHE A 4 19.87 -35.84 10.97
C PHE A 4 20.00 -36.94 12.03
N ASP A 5 20.55 -38.11 11.69
CA ASP A 5 20.71 -39.23 12.63
C ASP A 5 21.70 -38.93 13.77
N GLY A 6 22.73 -38.12 13.51
CA GLY A 6 23.73 -37.76 14.52
C GLY A 6 23.20 -36.87 15.66
N LYS A 7 22.25 -35.97 15.39
CA LYS A 7 21.68 -35.07 16.41
C LYS A 7 20.59 -35.72 17.24
N ILE A 8 19.85 -36.66 16.66
CA ILE A 8 18.87 -37.46 17.40
C ILE A 8 19.62 -38.42 18.34
N SER A 9 20.73 -39.03 17.89
CA SER A 9 21.61 -39.84 18.75
C SER A 9 22.18 -39.05 19.93
N SER A 10 22.58 -37.79 19.74
CA SER A 10 23.08 -36.97 20.85
C SER A 10 21.99 -36.57 21.83
N ALA A 11 20.77 -36.31 21.35
CA ALA A 11 19.62 -36.02 22.22
C ALA A 11 19.14 -37.27 22.97
N LEU A 12 19.20 -38.45 22.34
CA LEU A 12 18.90 -39.74 22.97
C LEU A 12 19.98 -40.14 23.99
N PHE A 13 21.25 -39.82 23.71
CA PHE A 13 22.35 -39.98 24.66
C PHE A 13 22.20 -39.02 25.84
N PHE A 14 21.82 -37.76 25.60
CA PHE A 14 21.50 -36.80 26.66
C PHE A 14 20.26 -37.23 27.47
N PHE A 15 19.26 -37.83 26.81
CA PHE A 15 18.10 -38.46 27.46
C PHE A 15 18.53 -39.62 28.36
N LEU A 16 19.47 -40.47 27.92
CA LEU A 16 20.02 -41.56 28.71
C LEU A 16 20.89 -41.07 29.88
N VAL A 17 21.69 -40.03 29.65
CA VAL A 17 22.54 -39.40 30.69
C VAL A 17 21.68 -38.66 31.72
N CYS A 18 20.64 -37.94 31.32
CA CYS A 18 19.69 -37.32 32.26
C CYS A 18 18.85 -38.37 33.01
N CYS A 19 18.44 -39.46 32.36
CA CYS A 19 17.80 -40.58 33.05
C CYS A 19 18.75 -41.23 34.06
N LEU A 20 20.04 -41.36 33.73
CA LEU A 20 21.07 -41.89 34.64
C LEU A 20 21.38 -40.96 35.81
N VAL A 21 21.38 -39.65 35.58
CA VAL A 21 21.58 -38.63 36.62
C VAL A 21 20.37 -38.56 37.57
N PHE A 22 19.14 -38.75 37.07
CA PHE A 22 17.94 -38.81 37.92
C PHE A 22 17.71 -40.18 38.57
N SER A 23 18.20 -41.28 37.99
CA SER A 23 18.14 -42.62 38.61
C SER A 23 19.21 -42.84 39.70
N GLY A 24 20.16 -41.91 39.84
CA GLY A 24 21.31 -42.04 40.75
C GLY A 24 21.01 -41.84 42.24
N VAL A 25 19.78 -41.43 42.61
CA VAL A 25 19.37 -41.25 44.01
C VAL A 25 18.36 -42.34 44.38
N GLY A 26 18.78 -43.60 44.28
CA GLY A 26 18.10 -44.70 44.92
C GLY A 26 18.56 -44.78 46.38
N MET A 27 17.79 -44.23 47.32
CA MET A 27 18.01 -44.51 48.73
C MET A 27 17.66 -45.98 49.00
N ASN A 28 18.65 -46.73 49.47
CA ASN A 28 18.48 -48.05 50.06
C ASN A 28 17.50 -47.94 51.23
N ILE A 29 16.33 -48.56 51.13
CA ILE A 29 15.45 -48.78 52.27
C ILE A 29 15.72 -50.20 52.74
N SER A 30 16.47 -50.34 53.83
CA SER A 30 16.52 -51.59 54.58
C SER A 30 15.18 -51.79 55.28
N ALA A 31 14.57 -52.95 55.07
CA ALA A 31 13.36 -53.36 55.77
C ALA A 31 13.72 -53.69 57.23
N GLU A 32 13.57 -52.72 58.13
CA GLU A 32 13.54 -52.96 59.57
C GLU A 32 12.10 -53.26 60.01
N SER A 33 11.94 -54.31 60.81
CA SER A 33 10.64 -54.85 61.22
C SER A 33 10.08 -54.21 62.51
N SER A 34 10.63 -53.09 62.99
CA SER A 34 10.13 -52.40 64.17
C SER A 34 9.03 -51.40 63.81
N ARG A 35 7.89 -51.47 64.50
CA ARG A 35 6.81 -50.47 64.41
C ARG A 35 7.22 -49.11 65.00
N GLN A 36 8.22 -49.11 65.88
CA GLN A 36 8.77 -47.91 66.51
C GLN A 36 9.83 -47.24 65.63
N LEU A 37 9.75 -45.91 65.54
CA LEU A 37 10.73 -45.03 64.92
C LEU A 37 11.74 -44.60 65.99
N VAL A 38 13.02 -44.96 65.81
CA VAL A 38 14.08 -44.67 66.79
C VAL A 38 14.90 -43.48 66.34
N LEU A 39 15.01 -42.46 67.19
CA LEU A 39 15.86 -41.28 66.99
C LEU A 39 17.19 -41.45 67.75
N ASP A 40 18.33 -41.13 67.13
CA ASP A 40 19.68 -41.30 67.68
C ASP A 40 20.60 -40.12 67.29
N GLU A 41 21.71 -39.94 68.02
CA GLU A 41 22.73 -38.90 67.80
C GLU A 41 23.48 -39.14 66.48
N GLY A 42 22.97 -38.56 65.39
CA GLY A 42 23.55 -38.64 64.04
C GLY A 42 22.53 -38.81 62.92
N ILE A 43 21.24 -38.97 63.24
CA ILE A 43 20.18 -39.06 62.23
C ILE A 43 19.77 -37.64 61.80
N GLU A 44 20.10 -37.26 60.57
CA GLU A 44 19.69 -35.96 60.01
C GLU A 44 18.25 -35.97 59.45
N LYS A 45 17.83 -37.13 58.90
CA LYS A 45 16.54 -37.33 58.24
C LYS A 45 16.13 -38.81 58.32
N ILE A 46 14.88 -39.09 58.69
CA ILE A 46 14.32 -40.44 58.63
C ILE A 46 12.89 -40.43 58.08
N ALA A 47 12.59 -41.32 57.12
CA ALA A 47 11.24 -41.48 56.61
C ALA A 47 10.41 -42.36 57.57
N ALA A 48 9.25 -41.86 57.99
CA ALA A 48 8.34 -42.54 58.91
C ALA A 48 7.28 -43.41 58.20
N GLY A 49 7.23 -43.37 56.86
CA GLY A 49 6.26 -44.06 56.00
C GLY A 49 5.95 -45.51 56.41
N SER A 50 6.97 -46.35 56.57
CA SER A 50 6.80 -47.79 56.85
C SER A 50 6.44 -48.12 58.29
N ARG A 51 6.48 -47.11 59.17
CA ARG A 51 6.22 -47.21 60.62
C ARG A 51 4.89 -46.56 61.01
N LEU A 52 4.18 -45.97 60.03
CA LEU A 52 2.86 -45.40 60.22
C LEU A 52 1.78 -46.48 60.25
N SER A 53 0.78 -46.25 61.09
CA SER A 53 -0.50 -46.94 61.02
C SER A 53 -1.61 -45.96 60.67
N VAL A 54 -2.60 -46.40 59.90
CA VAL A 54 -3.68 -45.59 59.35
C VAL A 54 -5.02 -46.19 59.74
N PHE A 55 -5.98 -45.31 60.07
CA PHE A 55 -7.38 -45.64 60.29
C PHE A 55 -8.26 -44.65 59.52
N GLU A 56 -9.25 -45.15 58.79
CA GLU A 56 -10.21 -44.34 58.03
C GLU A 56 -11.48 -44.12 58.86
N ASP A 57 -11.82 -42.87 59.11
CA ASP A 57 -13.09 -42.43 59.70
C ASP A 57 -14.03 -41.94 58.58
N GLU A 58 -14.86 -42.85 58.08
CA GLU A 58 -15.89 -42.56 57.07
C GLU A 58 -16.95 -41.53 57.54
N SER A 59 -17.12 -41.38 58.86
CA SER A 59 -18.13 -40.48 59.44
C SER A 59 -17.61 -39.05 59.65
N GLY A 60 -16.28 -38.90 59.77
CA GLY A 60 -15.58 -37.66 60.11
C GLY A 60 -15.90 -37.09 61.50
N SER A 61 -16.64 -37.83 62.34
CA SER A 61 -17.20 -37.34 63.60
C SER A 61 -16.41 -37.75 64.85
N LEU A 62 -15.41 -38.63 64.71
CA LEU A 62 -14.66 -39.17 65.83
C LEU A 62 -13.65 -38.14 66.38
N GLN A 63 -13.53 -38.07 67.71
CA GLN A 63 -12.53 -37.23 68.39
C GLN A 63 -11.36 -38.08 68.91
N ILE A 64 -10.23 -37.44 69.24
CA ILE A 64 -9.04 -38.15 69.76
C ILE A 64 -9.34 -39.01 71.00
N ALA A 65 -10.27 -38.56 71.86
CA ALA A 65 -10.71 -39.29 73.04
C ALA A 65 -11.41 -40.62 72.72
N ASP A 66 -12.05 -40.72 71.54
CA ASP A 66 -12.66 -41.95 71.03
C ASP A 66 -11.60 -42.83 70.35
N ILE A 67 -10.64 -42.23 69.65
CA ILE A 67 -9.62 -42.90 68.84
C ILE A 67 -8.56 -43.64 69.69
N ASP A 68 -8.15 -43.07 70.81
CA ASP A 68 -7.16 -43.67 71.72
C ASP A 68 -7.73 -44.86 72.52
N GLN A 69 -9.05 -45.06 72.52
CA GLN A 69 -9.70 -46.15 73.24
C GLN A 69 -10.16 -47.31 72.33
N PRO A 70 -10.25 -48.55 72.85
CA PRO A 70 -10.89 -49.65 72.14
C PRO A 70 -12.38 -49.37 71.85
N PRO A 71 -12.91 -49.77 70.67
CA PRO A 71 -12.29 -50.64 69.67
C PRO A 71 -11.48 -49.90 68.59
N TYR A 72 -11.49 -48.57 68.54
CA TYR A 72 -10.93 -47.81 67.43
C TYR A 72 -9.40 -47.90 67.35
N VAL A 73 -8.72 -47.87 68.50
CA VAL A 73 -7.26 -48.03 68.57
C VAL A 73 -6.78 -49.38 68.01
N TRP A 74 -7.63 -50.41 68.00
CA TRP A 74 -7.30 -51.73 67.45
C TRP A 74 -7.47 -51.84 65.93
N ASN A 75 -8.15 -50.87 65.31
CA ASN A 75 -8.44 -50.88 63.87
C ASN A 75 -7.35 -50.21 63.02
N PHE A 76 -6.30 -49.66 63.64
CA PHE A 76 -5.16 -49.10 62.94
C PHE A 76 -4.40 -50.18 62.16
N MET A 77 -4.30 -50.01 60.84
CA MET A 77 -3.56 -50.91 59.95
C MET A 77 -2.23 -50.28 59.56
N PRO A 78 -1.14 -51.06 59.41
CA PRO A 78 0.13 -50.53 58.92
C PRO A 78 -0.04 -49.92 57.52
N ALA A 79 0.57 -48.76 57.28
CA ALA A 79 0.58 -48.09 55.99
C ALA A 79 1.28 -48.98 54.94
N GLY A 80 0.50 -49.62 54.08
CA GLY A 80 1.01 -50.62 53.12
C GLY A 80 1.94 -50.04 52.03
N ASN A 81 1.68 -48.81 51.58
CA ASN A 81 2.49 -48.10 50.59
C ASN A 81 3.29 -46.98 51.26
N THR A 82 4.59 -46.88 50.94
CA THR A 82 5.49 -45.86 51.49
C THR A 82 6.16 -45.07 50.36
N PRO A 83 5.98 -43.73 50.29
CA PRO A 83 5.15 -42.92 51.18
C PRO A 83 3.64 -43.17 50.97
N LEU A 84 2.83 -42.85 51.99
CA LEU A 84 1.40 -43.14 52.01
C LEU A 84 0.69 -42.35 50.91
N ASN A 85 -0.01 -43.05 50.01
CA ASN A 85 -0.78 -42.43 48.93
C ASN A 85 -2.19 -43.01 48.93
N ILE A 86 -3.13 -42.23 49.48
CA ILE A 86 -4.55 -42.58 49.55
C ILE A 86 -5.27 -42.07 48.29
N GLY A 87 -4.72 -41.06 47.60
CA GLY A 87 -5.37 -40.41 46.47
C GLY A 87 -6.51 -39.49 46.92
N PHE A 88 -7.54 -39.34 46.10
CA PHE A 88 -8.72 -38.55 46.49
C PHE A 88 -9.61 -39.38 47.41
N SER A 89 -9.87 -38.88 48.63
CA SER A 89 -10.85 -39.44 49.56
C SER A 89 -11.70 -38.33 50.18
N SER A 90 -12.94 -38.64 50.53
CA SER A 90 -13.84 -37.76 51.29
C SER A 90 -13.87 -38.09 52.79
N SER A 91 -13.18 -39.15 53.22
CA SER A 91 -13.14 -39.62 54.61
C SER A 91 -12.01 -38.93 55.39
N VAL A 92 -12.17 -38.81 56.71
CA VAL A 92 -11.11 -38.32 57.61
C VAL A 92 -10.13 -39.46 57.87
N HIS A 93 -8.82 -39.19 57.81
CA HIS A 93 -7.80 -40.22 58.04
C HIS A 93 -7.02 -39.93 59.31
N TRP A 94 -7.00 -40.91 60.21
CA TRP A 94 -6.18 -40.88 61.42
C TRP A 94 -4.89 -41.64 61.18
N LEU A 95 -3.77 -41.00 61.50
CA LEU A 95 -2.43 -41.58 61.42
C LEU A 95 -1.86 -41.71 62.82
N MET A 96 -1.17 -42.82 63.08
CA MET A 96 -0.49 -43.08 64.35
C MET A 96 0.99 -43.37 64.09
N LEU A 97 1.86 -42.67 64.82
CA LEU A 97 3.31 -42.83 64.76
C LEU A 97 3.89 -42.94 66.17
N GLU A 98 4.67 -43.99 66.42
CA GLU A 98 5.36 -44.20 67.70
C GLU A 98 6.85 -43.87 67.56
N VAL A 99 7.34 -42.95 68.40
CA VAL A 99 8.70 -42.40 68.33
C VAL A 99 9.42 -42.66 69.65
N GLU A 100 10.55 -43.36 69.59
CA GLU A 100 11.47 -43.60 70.71
C GLU A 100 12.70 -42.68 70.56
N ASN A 101 12.98 -41.84 71.55
CA ASN A 101 14.17 -40.98 71.53
C ASN A 101 15.33 -41.63 72.30
N LYS A 102 16.39 -42.06 71.61
CA LYS A 102 17.64 -42.58 72.22
C LYS A 102 18.77 -41.56 72.29
N ALA A 103 18.56 -40.35 71.77
CA ALA A 103 19.56 -39.30 71.84
C ALA A 103 19.80 -38.90 73.31
N GLN A 104 21.07 -38.66 73.68
CA GLN A 104 21.44 -38.24 75.04
C GLN A 104 21.41 -36.70 75.19
N THR A 105 21.26 -36.00 74.08
CA THR A 105 21.19 -34.54 73.98
C THR A 105 19.79 -34.06 73.61
N ASP A 106 19.41 -32.91 74.14
CA ASP A 106 18.13 -32.23 73.86
C ASP A 106 18.17 -31.67 72.44
N THR A 107 17.85 -32.54 71.47
CA THR A 107 17.86 -32.25 70.04
C THR A 107 16.45 -31.88 69.61
N GLU A 108 16.30 -30.74 68.92
CA GLU A 108 15.02 -30.34 68.35
C GLU A 108 14.73 -31.13 67.07
N TRP A 109 13.64 -31.89 67.09
CA TRP A 109 13.17 -32.68 65.96
C TRP A 109 11.93 -32.05 65.34
N LEU A 110 11.80 -32.16 64.02
CA LEU A 110 10.66 -31.68 63.25
C LEU A 110 9.98 -32.86 62.56
N LEU A 111 8.66 -32.98 62.75
CA LEU A 111 7.80 -33.91 62.01
C LEU A 111 7.22 -33.19 60.80
N GLU A 112 7.69 -33.54 59.62
CA GLU A 112 7.17 -33.02 58.35
C GLU A 112 6.16 -34.01 57.74
N LEU A 113 4.95 -33.53 57.47
CA LEU A 113 4.03 -34.15 56.52
C LEU A 113 4.26 -33.47 55.18
N GLY A 114 5.13 -34.04 54.34
CA GLY A 114 5.63 -33.43 53.11
C GLY A 114 4.63 -33.30 51.96
N SER A 115 3.34 -33.21 52.29
CA SER A 115 2.24 -32.92 51.37
C SER A 115 1.85 -31.46 51.46
N SER A 116 1.74 -30.80 50.32
CA SER A 116 1.18 -29.44 50.19
C SER A 116 -0.30 -29.45 49.80
N SER A 117 -0.87 -30.64 49.60
CA SER A 117 -2.24 -30.85 49.14
C SER A 117 -3.17 -31.31 50.28
N VAL A 118 -2.87 -30.94 51.52
CA VAL A 118 -3.70 -31.30 52.68
C VAL A 118 -4.21 -30.02 53.30
N ASP A 119 -5.54 -29.91 53.41
CA ASP A 119 -6.21 -28.68 53.80
C ASP A 119 -6.18 -28.47 55.31
N GLU A 120 -6.37 -29.54 56.10
CA GLU A 120 -6.36 -29.47 57.55
C GLU A 120 -5.59 -30.65 58.16
N VAL A 121 -4.58 -30.33 58.98
CA VAL A 121 -3.86 -31.33 59.79
C VAL A 121 -3.79 -30.87 61.24
N SER A 122 -4.20 -31.76 62.14
CA SER A 122 -4.05 -31.57 63.58
C SER A 122 -3.17 -32.69 64.16
N LEU A 123 -2.12 -32.31 64.88
CA LEU A 123 -1.25 -33.21 65.63
C LEU A 123 -1.72 -33.24 67.10
N TYR A 124 -1.89 -34.45 67.63
CA TYR A 124 -2.29 -34.70 69.01
C TYR A 124 -1.18 -35.44 69.75
N THR A 125 -0.82 -34.92 70.93
CA THR A 125 0.16 -35.53 71.85
C THR A 125 -0.45 -35.64 73.25
N ALA A 126 -0.23 -36.73 73.98
CA ALA A 126 -0.78 -36.91 75.32
C ALA A 126 -0.08 -35.99 76.35
N ASP A 127 -0.84 -35.30 77.20
CA ASP A 127 -0.32 -34.28 78.14
C ASP A 127 0.11 -34.83 79.53
N GLY A 128 0.07 -36.15 79.72
CA GLY A 128 0.46 -36.80 80.99
C GLY A 128 -0.57 -36.69 82.13
N GLU A 129 -1.57 -35.79 82.03
CA GLU A 129 -2.69 -35.66 82.99
C GLU A 129 -3.99 -36.32 82.49
N GLY A 130 -3.95 -36.97 81.32
CA GLY A 130 -5.08 -37.67 80.71
C GLY A 130 -5.83 -36.85 79.66
N GLY A 131 -5.32 -35.68 79.28
CA GLY A 131 -5.74 -34.90 78.12
C GLY A 131 -4.76 -34.98 76.96
N PHE A 132 -4.99 -34.16 75.94
CA PHE A 132 -4.17 -34.08 74.73
C PHE A 132 -3.83 -32.63 74.40
N THR A 133 -2.57 -32.35 74.08
CA THR A 133 -2.16 -31.11 73.41
C THR A 133 -2.46 -31.24 71.92
N VAL A 134 -3.07 -30.18 71.35
CA VAL A 134 -3.42 -30.13 69.93
C VAL A 134 -2.62 -29.01 69.27
N GLU A 135 -1.83 -29.37 68.27
CA GLU A 135 -1.17 -28.42 67.39
C GLU A 135 -1.83 -28.51 66.01
N GLN A 136 -2.41 -27.41 65.54
CA GLN A 136 -2.96 -27.33 64.19
C GLN A 136 -1.93 -26.75 63.23
N ALA A 137 -1.75 -27.40 62.09
CA ALA A 137 -0.99 -26.82 60.98
C ALA A 137 -1.71 -25.54 60.50
N GLY A 138 -1.05 -24.38 60.60
CA GLY A 138 -1.58 -23.10 60.11
C GLY A 138 -2.13 -22.13 61.16
N GLN A 139 -2.19 -22.48 62.45
CA GLN A 139 -2.33 -21.48 63.53
C GLN A 139 -0.96 -20.84 63.81
N GLU A 140 -0.93 -19.52 64.03
CA GLU A 140 0.25 -18.75 64.45
C GLU A 140 0.78 -19.25 65.80
N VAL A 141 1.52 -20.35 65.77
CA VAL A 141 2.41 -20.77 66.85
C VAL A 141 3.82 -20.45 66.37
N GLU A 142 4.25 -19.22 66.67
CA GLU A 142 5.62 -18.68 66.48
C GLU A 142 6.38 -19.21 65.24
N ALA A 143 5.98 -18.76 64.06
CA ALA A 143 6.58 -19.17 62.79
C ALA A 143 8.00 -18.58 62.58
N GLU A 144 9.04 -19.25 63.05
CA GLU A 144 10.43 -18.91 62.65
C GLU A 144 10.83 -19.50 61.29
N ILE A 145 10.10 -20.48 60.74
CA ILE A 145 10.46 -21.15 59.47
C ILE A 145 9.23 -21.25 58.55
N ILE A 146 9.18 -20.42 57.52
CA ILE A 146 8.15 -20.51 56.46
C ILE A 146 8.46 -21.73 55.58
N HIS A 147 7.80 -22.86 55.84
CA HIS A 147 7.87 -24.07 55.02
C HIS A 147 6.51 -24.40 54.37
N ARG A 148 6.53 -25.07 53.22
CA ARG A 148 5.35 -25.29 52.33
C ARG A 148 4.46 -26.47 52.71
N THR A 149 4.87 -27.23 53.71
CA THR A 149 4.26 -28.49 54.13
C THR A 149 3.99 -28.39 55.62
N ALA A 150 3.02 -29.16 56.14
CA ALA A 150 2.73 -29.14 57.56
C ALA A 150 3.94 -29.68 58.34
N VAL A 151 4.55 -28.83 59.16
CA VAL A 151 5.72 -29.15 59.98
C VAL A 151 5.36 -28.89 61.43
N PHE A 152 5.58 -29.90 62.27
CA PHE A 152 5.32 -29.82 63.70
C PHE A 152 6.61 -30.00 64.49
N PRO A 153 6.92 -29.14 65.46
CA PRO A 153 8.01 -29.40 66.39
C PRO A 153 7.65 -30.61 67.27
N ILE A 154 8.55 -31.57 67.39
CA ILE A 154 8.39 -32.72 68.28
C ILE A 154 9.58 -32.80 69.25
N ALA A 155 9.30 -32.94 70.54
CA ALA A 155 10.32 -32.99 71.59
C ALA A 155 10.12 -34.23 72.49
N PRO A 156 10.33 -35.45 71.97
CA PRO A 156 10.22 -36.66 72.78
C PRO A 156 11.31 -36.69 73.87
N PRO A 157 10.99 -36.94 75.15
CA PRO A 157 11.97 -37.00 76.24
C PRO A 157 13.03 -38.09 76.01
N PRO A 158 14.30 -37.86 76.41
CA PRO A 158 15.37 -38.84 76.26
C PRO A 158 15.05 -40.18 76.96
N GLY A 159 15.07 -41.27 76.20
CA GLY A 159 14.82 -42.63 76.67
C GLY A 159 13.35 -43.05 76.77
N GLU A 160 12.41 -42.17 76.42
CA GLU A 160 10.97 -42.47 76.41
C GLU A 160 10.43 -42.69 75.00
N SER A 161 9.31 -43.42 74.91
CA SER A 161 8.55 -43.61 73.68
C SER A 161 7.23 -42.83 73.76
N ILE A 162 6.98 -41.97 72.79
CA ILE A 162 5.76 -41.17 72.67
C ILE A 162 5.01 -41.58 71.40
N VAL A 163 3.68 -41.65 71.52
CA VAL A 163 2.77 -41.86 70.40
C VAL A 163 2.20 -40.52 69.97
N TYR A 164 2.26 -40.25 68.67
CA TYR A 164 1.68 -39.09 68.02
C TYR A 164 0.49 -39.53 67.15
N TRP A 165 -0.63 -38.84 67.29
CA TRP A 165 -1.81 -39.03 66.43
C TRP A 165 -2.00 -37.81 65.53
N MET A 166 -2.28 -38.05 64.25
CA MET A 166 -2.55 -36.98 63.29
C MET A 166 -3.92 -37.20 62.65
N ARG A 167 -4.77 -36.17 62.70
CA ARG A 167 -6.03 -36.12 61.95
C ARG A 167 -5.76 -35.39 60.64
N VAL A 168 -6.01 -36.05 59.51
CA VAL A 168 -5.79 -35.52 58.16
C VAL A 168 -7.11 -35.46 57.41
N GLU A 169 -7.43 -34.26 56.90
CA GLU A 169 -8.58 -33.98 56.05
C GLU A 169 -8.13 -33.17 54.83
N SER A 170 -8.59 -33.56 53.63
CA SER A 170 -8.24 -32.85 52.40
C SER A 170 -9.27 -33.02 51.30
N SER A 171 -9.55 -31.92 50.59
CA SER A 171 -10.30 -31.89 49.34
C SER A 171 -9.45 -32.24 48.10
N ALA A 172 -8.12 -32.30 48.28
CA ALA A 172 -7.12 -32.65 47.28
C ALA A 172 -6.55 -34.07 47.53
N PRO A 173 -5.75 -34.63 46.60
CA PRO A 173 -5.20 -35.97 46.76
C PRO A 173 -4.30 -36.06 47.99
N ILE A 174 -4.56 -37.03 48.87
CA ILE A 174 -3.79 -37.27 50.09
C ILE A 174 -2.55 -38.11 49.73
N GLN A 175 -1.41 -37.42 49.64
CA GLN A 175 -0.09 -37.99 49.38
C GLN A 175 0.85 -37.56 50.49
N LEU A 176 1.11 -38.43 51.46
CA LEU A 176 1.72 -38.09 52.74
C LEU A 176 3.11 -38.74 52.89
N PRO A 177 4.17 -38.08 52.41
CA PRO A 177 5.53 -38.42 52.81
C PRO A 177 5.80 -37.87 54.21
N VAL A 178 5.62 -38.71 55.22
CA VAL A 178 5.93 -38.36 56.61
C VAL A 178 7.40 -38.60 56.89
N THR A 179 8.09 -37.56 57.32
CA THR A 179 9.54 -37.56 57.56
C THR A 179 9.84 -36.85 58.87
N VAL A 180 10.73 -37.41 59.68
CA VAL A 180 11.28 -36.72 60.85
C VAL A 180 12.67 -36.20 60.51
N TRP A 181 12.92 -34.95 60.87
CA TRP A 181 14.13 -34.21 60.55
C TRP A 181 14.79 -33.64 61.80
N ASN A 182 16.11 -33.53 61.74
CA ASN A 182 16.81 -32.57 62.59
C ASN A 182 16.55 -31.14 62.06
N ARG A 183 16.33 -30.17 62.95
CA ARG A 183 16.03 -28.77 62.59
C ARG A 183 17.07 -28.15 61.64
N GLU A 184 18.37 -28.32 61.89
CA GLU A 184 19.42 -27.76 61.03
C GLU A 184 19.44 -28.40 59.63
N ALA A 185 19.23 -29.72 59.56
CA ALA A 185 19.18 -30.45 58.30
C ALA A 185 17.96 -30.03 57.45
N PHE A 186 16.81 -29.83 58.10
CA PHE A 186 15.58 -29.36 57.48
C PHE A 186 15.75 -27.96 56.86
N GLU A 187 16.30 -27.01 57.63
CA GLU A 187 16.55 -25.64 57.14
C GLU A 187 17.53 -25.61 55.96
N SER A 188 18.58 -26.42 56.01
CA SER A 188 19.57 -26.53 54.93
C SER A 188 18.93 -27.05 53.63
N GLN A 189 18.18 -28.16 53.72
CA GLN A 189 17.50 -28.76 52.58
C GLN A 189 16.40 -27.85 51.99
N THR A 190 15.64 -27.18 52.86
CA THR A 190 14.63 -26.20 52.45
C THR A 190 15.26 -25.08 51.64
N ARG A 191 16.39 -24.52 52.11
CA ARG A 191 17.08 -23.41 51.45
C ARG A 191 17.58 -23.80 50.07
N GLU A 192 18.13 -25.01 49.91
CA GLU A 192 18.57 -25.54 48.62
C GLU A 192 17.40 -25.73 47.65
N GLN A 193 16.29 -26.30 48.13
CA GLN A 193 15.09 -26.53 47.31
C GLN A 193 14.43 -25.21 46.87
N VAL A 194 14.30 -24.24 47.77
CA VAL A 194 13.76 -22.91 47.45
C VAL A 194 14.66 -22.18 46.45
N ALA A 195 15.98 -22.23 46.63
CA ALA A 195 16.93 -21.64 45.68
C ALA A 195 16.82 -22.29 44.28
N PHE A 196 16.75 -23.62 44.21
CA PHE A 196 16.60 -24.35 42.96
C PHE A 196 15.31 -23.99 42.21
N VAL A 197 14.18 -23.98 42.93
CA VAL A 197 12.87 -23.59 42.36
C VAL A 197 12.88 -22.11 41.93
N GLY A 198 13.50 -21.24 42.71
CA GLY A 198 13.66 -19.82 42.38
C GLY A 198 14.44 -19.59 41.07
N VAL A 199 15.56 -20.30 40.87
CA VAL A 199 16.35 -20.23 39.63
C VAL A 199 15.55 -20.74 38.44
N LEU A 200 14.86 -21.87 38.56
CA LEU A 200 13.99 -22.40 37.50
C LEU A 200 12.84 -21.47 37.16
N GLY A 201 12.20 -20.88 38.18
CA GLY A 201 11.14 -19.88 38.01
C GLY A 201 11.64 -18.64 37.27
N GLY A 202 12.82 -18.14 37.62
CA GLY A 202 13.47 -17.01 36.94
C GLY A 202 13.76 -17.30 35.47
N LEU A 203 14.31 -18.49 35.15
CA LEU A 203 14.52 -18.93 33.76
C LEU A 203 13.21 -19.04 32.98
N GLY A 204 12.15 -19.57 33.62
CA GLY A 204 10.81 -19.65 33.05
C GLY A 204 10.22 -18.26 32.74
N LEU A 205 10.39 -17.30 33.65
CA LEU A 205 9.94 -15.92 33.45
C LEU A 205 10.70 -15.23 32.32
N MET A 206 12.03 -15.38 32.24
CA MET A 206 12.82 -14.87 31.12
C MET A 206 12.37 -15.46 29.78
N PHE A 207 12.08 -16.77 29.76
CA PHE A 207 11.53 -17.44 28.59
C PHE A 207 10.16 -16.87 28.21
N LEU A 208 9.28 -16.61 29.18
CA LEU A 208 7.97 -16.00 28.94
C LEU A 208 8.09 -14.60 28.34
N LEU A 209 8.91 -13.74 28.95
CA LEU A 209 9.16 -12.37 28.50
C LEU A 209 9.73 -12.34 27.08
N TYR A 210 10.62 -13.28 26.74
CA TYR A 210 11.12 -13.44 25.38
C TYR A 210 9.96 -13.68 24.39
N TYR A 211 9.05 -14.62 24.66
CA TYR A 211 7.94 -14.92 23.75
C TYR A 211 6.87 -13.82 23.70
N ILE A 212 6.66 -13.07 24.79
CA ILE A 212 5.83 -11.85 24.78
C ILE A 212 6.43 -10.79 23.86
N HIS A 213 7.74 -10.54 23.97
CA HIS A 213 8.44 -9.63 23.06
C HIS A 213 8.37 -10.12 21.60
N ARG A 214 8.53 -11.42 21.35
CA ARG A 214 8.34 -11.98 20.00
C ARG A 214 6.93 -11.77 19.48
N PHE A 215 5.91 -11.88 20.34
CA PHE A 215 4.53 -11.55 19.97
C PHE A 215 4.36 -10.07 19.59
N THR A 216 4.93 -9.12 20.34
CA THR A 216 4.79 -7.69 20.03
C THR A 216 5.46 -7.30 18.71
N VAL A 217 6.61 -7.92 18.38
CA VAL A 217 7.33 -7.71 17.12
C VAL A 217 6.63 -8.37 15.93
N ILE A 218 6.21 -9.63 16.07
CA ILE A 218 5.68 -10.44 14.95
C ILE A 218 4.16 -10.23 14.76
N ARG A 219 3.44 -9.81 15.80
CA ARG A 219 1.97 -9.63 15.88
C ARG A 219 1.16 -10.83 15.38
N GLN A 220 1.64 -12.05 15.65
CA GLN A 220 0.96 -13.29 15.29
C GLN A 220 0.29 -13.95 16.49
N ARG A 221 -0.99 -14.34 16.32
CA ARG A 221 -1.80 -14.99 17.35
C ARG A 221 -1.17 -16.27 17.93
N ALA A 222 -0.43 -17.03 17.12
CA ALA A 222 0.25 -18.25 17.57
C ALA A 222 1.25 -18.02 18.72
N TYR A 223 1.93 -16.87 18.75
CA TYR A 223 2.85 -16.55 19.85
C TYR A 223 2.09 -16.20 21.13
N LEU A 224 0.96 -15.49 21.02
CA LEU A 224 0.08 -15.23 22.16
C LEU A 224 -0.48 -16.53 22.73
N TYR A 225 -0.96 -17.44 21.88
CA TYR A 225 -1.47 -18.73 22.31
C TYR A 225 -0.38 -19.60 22.94
N PHE A 226 0.86 -19.53 22.43
CA PHE A 226 2.01 -20.20 23.05
C PHE A 226 2.33 -19.62 24.43
N VAL A 227 2.29 -18.29 24.59
CA VAL A 227 2.49 -17.64 25.90
C VAL A 227 1.44 -18.11 26.90
N ILE A 228 0.15 -18.12 26.52
CA ILE A 228 -0.92 -18.62 27.39
C ILE A 228 -0.68 -20.08 27.76
N TYR A 229 -0.31 -20.93 26.79
CA TYR A 229 0.06 -22.32 27.03
C TYR A 229 1.23 -22.47 28.00
N ALA A 230 2.30 -21.69 27.83
CA ALA A 230 3.46 -21.71 28.72
C ALA A 230 3.13 -21.24 30.14
N ILE A 231 2.27 -20.22 30.30
CA ILE A 231 1.77 -19.76 31.59
C ILE A 231 0.96 -20.88 32.26
N THR A 232 0.02 -21.50 31.55
CA THR A 232 -0.79 -22.59 32.11
C THR A 232 0.06 -23.79 32.52
N ALA A 233 1.08 -24.14 31.73
CA ALA A 233 2.00 -25.21 32.07
C ALA A 233 2.86 -24.85 33.29
N PHE A 234 3.37 -23.62 33.36
CA PHE A 234 4.13 -23.12 34.51
C PHE A 234 3.31 -23.22 35.80
N PHE A 235 2.07 -22.73 35.81
CA PHE A 235 1.21 -22.82 37.00
C PHE A 235 0.86 -24.27 37.36
N LEU A 236 0.66 -25.15 36.38
CA LEU A 236 0.41 -26.56 36.64
C LEU A 236 1.64 -27.23 37.28
N PHE A 237 2.85 -26.87 36.84
CA PHE A 237 4.08 -27.36 37.46
C PHE A 237 4.31 -26.77 38.86
N SER A 238 4.06 -25.48 39.03
CA SER A 238 4.15 -24.82 40.34
C SER A 238 3.20 -25.46 41.34
N SER A 239 1.95 -25.69 40.94
CA SER A 239 0.96 -26.38 41.77
C SER A 239 1.41 -27.81 42.12
N ALA A 240 1.90 -28.59 41.15
CA ALA A 240 2.45 -29.92 41.42
C ALA A 240 3.72 -29.91 42.29
N ALA A 241 4.41 -28.78 42.40
CA ALA A 241 5.56 -28.56 43.28
C ALA A 241 5.18 -27.93 44.64
N GLY A 242 3.88 -27.83 44.95
CA GLY A 242 3.38 -27.26 46.20
C GLY A 242 3.44 -25.73 46.28
N LEU A 243 3.50 -25.05 45.13
CA LEU A 243 3.37 -23.61 44.98
C LEU A 243 2.04 -23.31 44.27
N SER A 244 0.93 -23.41 45.00
CA SER A 244 -0.39 -23.04 44.49
C SER A 244 -0.59 -21.52 44.52
N LEU A 245 -1.62 -21.05 43.80
CA LEU A 245 -2.03 -19.63 43.81
C LEU A 245 -2.52 -19.17 45.18
N ASP A 246 -2.85 -20.11 46.05
CA ASP A 246 -3.36 -19.91 47.40
C ASP A 246 -2.29 -19.27 48.30
N VAL A 247 -1.01 -19.44 47.96
CA VAL A 247 0.11 -18.73 48.59
C VAL A 247 0.16 -17.25 48.16
N ILE A 248 -0.29 -16.94 46.94
CA ILE A 248 -0.28 -15.59 46.38
C ILE A 248 -1.53 -14.81 46.87
N TRP A 249 -2.66 -15.50 47.04
CA TRP A 249 -3.91 -14.92 47.55
C TRP A 249 -4.55 -15.81 48.62
N PRO A 250 -4.02 -15.79 49.86
CA PRO A 250 -4.55 -16.60 50.96
C PRO A 250 -6.01 -16.27 51.32
N GLU A 251 -6.42 -15.01 51.13
CA GLU A 251 -7.72 -14.49 51.57
C GLU A 251 -8.92 -14.89 50.69
N LEU A 252 -8.70 -15.60 49.57
CA LEU A 252 -9.76 -15.98 48.61
C LEU A 252 -10.08 -17.48 48.70
N ASP A 253 -10.76 -17.91 49.77
CA ASP A 253 -11.13 -19.32 50.02
C ASP A 253 -11.80 -20.01 48.82
N LEU A 254 -12.73 -19.30 48.15
CA LEU A 254 -13.41 -19.83 46.97
C LEU A 254 -12.46 -20.04 45.78
N TRP A 255 -11.47 -19.17 45.59
CA TRP A 255 -10.50 -19.30 44.51
C TRP A 255 -9.55 -20.47 44.76
N ASN A 256 -9.12 -20.65 46.01
CA ASN A 256 -8.11 -21.64 46.38
C ASN A 256 -8.58 -23.06 46.05
N GLY A 257 -9.83 -23.41 46.37
CA GLY A 257 -10.42 -24.72 46.01
C GLY A 257 -10.64 -24.94 44.50
N HIS A 258 -10.65 -23.89 43.67
CA HIS A 258 -10.93 -23.97 42.23
C HIS A 258 -9.68 -23.75 41.35
N SER A 259 -8.64 -23.10 41.87
CA SER A 259 -7.52 -22.55 41.09
C SER A 259 -6.76 -23.62 40.29
N MET A 260 -6.45 -24.76 40.91
CA MET A 260 -5.75 -25.88 40.27
C MET A 260 -6.56 -26.47 39.10
N PHE A 261 -7.85 -26.76 39.34
CA PHE A 261 -8.73 -27.33 38.32
C PHE A 261 -9.03 -26.33 37.19
N PHE A 262 -9.15 -25.05 37.51
CA PHE A 262 -9.26 -23.97 36.54
C PHE A 262 -8.04 -23.93 35.62
N MET A 263 -6.82 -24.06 36.16
CA MET A 263 -5.59 -24.10 35.36
C MET A 263 -5.50 -25.33 34.45
N VAL A 264 -5.99 -26.49 34.90
CA VAL A 264 -6.14 -27.68 34.04
C VAL A 264 -7.08 -27.39 32.87
N GLY A 265 -8.26 -26.81 33.13
CA GLY A 265 -9.22 -26.44 32.08
C GLY A 265 -8.64 -25.40 31.10
N LEU A 266 -7.94 -24.40 31.64
CA LEU A 266 -7.30 -23.36 30.84
C LEU A 266 -6.17 -23.92 29.98
N SER A 267 -5.46 -24.96 30.45
CA SER A 267 -4.46 -25.68 29.67
C SER A 267 -5.08 -26.43 28.47
N ALA A 268 -6.26 -27.03 28.63
CA ALA A 268 -6.97 -27.66 27.51
C ALA A 268 -7.39 -26.62 26.46
N LEU A 269 -7.89 -25.46 26.91
CA LEU A 269 -8.22 -24.35 26.03
C LEU A 269 -6.98 -23.81 25.30
N SER A 270 -5.86 -23.63 26.01
CA SER A 270 -4.62 -23.09 25.46
C SER A 270 -3.98 -24.03 24.43
N VAL A 271 -4.00 -25.35 24.66
CA VAL A 271 -3.55 -26.36 23.68
C VAL A 271 -4.42 -26.33 22.42
N THR A 272 -5.73 -26.16 22.57
CA THR A 272 -6.65 -26.06 21.43
C THR A 272 -6.37 -24.80 20.59
N LEU A 273 -6.21 -23.65 21.24
CA LEU A 273 -5.85 -22.38 20.59
C LEU A 273 -4.48 -22.46 19.92
N LEU A 274 -3.49 -23.07 20.59
CA LEU A 274 -2.16 -23.27 20.03
C LEU A 274 -2.23 -24.18 18.79
N THR A 275 -3.02 -25.25 18.82
CA THR A 275 -3.22 -26.14 17.66
C THR A 275 -3.77 -25.37 16.47
N GLU A 276 -4.82 -24.57 16.66
CA GLU A 276 -5.41 -23.70 15.64
C GLU A 276 -4.36 -22.73 15.10
N GLY A 277 -3.68 -22.01 15.99
CA GLY A 277 -2.75 -20.96 15.63
C GLY A 277 -1.49 -21.49 14.94
N LEU A 278 -1.02 -22.68 15.29
CA LEU A 278 0.20 -23.28 14.74
C LEU A 278 -0.07 -23.90 13.37
N LEU A 279 -1.11 -24.73 13.26
CA LEU A 279 -1.49 -25.40 12.01
C LEU A 279 -2.24 -24.48 11.03
N ASN A 280 -2.81 -23.38 11.54
CA ASN A 280 -3.70 -22.49 10.79
C ASN A 280 -4.78 -23.30 10.05
N THR A 281 -5.59 -24.00 10.85
CA THR A 281 -6.54 -25.02 10.38
C THR A 281 -7.51 -24.46 9.34
N LYS A 282 -7.98 -23.22 9.49
CA LYS A 282 -8.82 -22.56 8.49
C LYS A 282 -8.21 -22.52 7.09
N ARG A 283 -6.88 -22.36 6.98
CA ARG A 283 -6.18 -22.22 5.69
C ARG A 283 -5.72 -23.56 5.12
N HIS A 284 -5.14 -24.42 5.95
CA HIS A 284 -4.51 -25.67 5.48
C HIS A 284 -5.42 -26.90 5.63
N LEU A 285 -6.40 -26.84 6.53
CA LEU A 285 -7.23 -27.96 6.99
C LEU A 285 -8.71 -27.52 7.18
N PRO A 286 -9.37 -26.95 6.16
CA PRO A 286 -10.69 -26.34 6.31
C PRO A 286 -11.79 -27.34 6.73
N GLU A 287 -11.63 -28.62 6.36
CA GLU A 287 -12.52 -29.72 6.75
C GLU A 287 -12.60 -29.91 8.28
N THR A 288 -11.54 -29.55 9.01
CA THR A 288 -11.44 -29.77 10.46
C THR A 288 -11.67 -28.51 11.29
N ASP A 289 -11.94 -27.36 10.66
CA ASP A 289 -12.13 -26.07 11.35
C ASP A 289 -13.35 -26.10 12.30
N ARG A 290 -14.43 -26.76 11.89
CA ARG A 290 -15.62 -26.95 12.76
C ARG A 290 -15.29 -27.75 14.00
N MET A 291 -14.44 -28.77 13.87
CA MET A 291 -14.06 -29.64 14.99
C MET A 291 -13.28 -28.87 16.06
N ILE A 292 -12.32 -28.02 15.66
CA ILE A 292 -11.59 -27.12 16.57
C ILE A 292 -12.55 -26.15 17.30
N LYS A 293 -13.52 -25.56 16.59
CA LYS A 293 -14.49 -24.63 17.19
C LYS A 293 -15.42 -25.32 18.18
N SER A 294 -15.92 -26.51 17.85
CA SER A 294 -16.73 -27.30 18.79
C SER A 294 -15.93 -27.66 20.03
N LEU A 295 -14.65 -28.01 19.88
CA LEU A 295 -13.76 -28.32 21.00
C LEU A 295 -13.47 -27.07 21.87
N LEU A 296 -13.28 -25.90 21.27
CA LEU A 296 -13.16 -24.62 22.00
C LEU A 296 -14.40 -24.31 22.83
N ILE A 297 -15.59 -24.46 22.25
CA ILE A 297 -16.87 -24.25 22.94
C ILE A 297 -17.01 -25.25 24.09
N PHE A 298 -16.71 -26.54 23.84
CA PHE A 298 -16.75 -27.57 24.87
C PHE A 298 -15.82 -27.22 26.05
N ASN A 299 -14.56 -26.87 25.78
CA ASN A 299 -13.60 -26.49 26.82
C ASN A 299 -14.05 -25.24 27.59
N ALA A 300 -14.65 -24.25 26.92
CA ALA A 300 -15.20 -23.08 27.59
C ALA A 300 -16.39 -23.42 28.51
N VAL A 301 -17.30 -24.30 28.06
CA VAL A 301 -18.43 -24.79 28.88
C VAL A 301 -17.94 -25.53 30.11
N VAL A 302 -16.93 -26.40 29.97
CA VAL A 302 -16.33 -27.11 31.11
C VAL A 302 -15.74 -26.13 32.12
N LEU A 303 -15.02 -25.10 31.65
CA LEU A 303 -14.45 -24.05 32.50
C LEU A 303 -15.53 -23.28 33.28
N THR A 304 -16.66 -22.95 32.64
CA THR A 304 -17.79 -22.29 33.32
C THR A 304 -18.52 -23.21 34.29
N THR A 305 -18.60 -24.52 33.98
CA THR A 305 -19.26 -25.50 34.84
C THR A 305 -18.52 -25.68 36.17
N LEU A 306 -17.19 -25.49 36.16
CA LEU A 306 -16.35 -25.53 37.36
C LEU A 306 -16.86 -24.59 38.48
N PHE A 307 -17.34 -23.41 38.12
CA PHE A 307 -17.86 -22.41 39.07
C PHE A 307 -19.32 -22.66 39.48
N ILE A 308 -20.04 -23.52 38.74
CA ILE A 308 -21.44 -23.88 39.03
C ILE A 308 -21.49 -25.12 39.93
N SER A 309 -20.69 -26.14 39.61
CA SER A 309 -20.61 -27.38 40.35
C SER A 309 -19.21 -27.98 40.21
N LEU A 310 -18.46 -28.00 41.32
CA LEU A 310 -17.11 -28.54 41.38
C LEU A 310 -17.07 -30.05 41.07
N GLU A 311 -18.08 -30.82 41.48
CA GLU A 311 -18.16 -32.26 41.20
C GLU A 311 -18.27 -32.57 39.70
N TRP A 312 -19.27 -31.97 39.03
CA TRP A 312 -19.44 -32.14 37.59
C TRP A 312 -18.28 -31.52 36.80
N GLY A 313 -17.75 -30.38 37.27
CA GLY A 313 -16.58 -29.74 36.69
C GLY A 313 -15.35 -30.67 36.66
N ARG A 314 -15.03 -31.35 37.77
CA ARG A 314 -13.91 -32.30 37.85
C ARG A 314 -14.04 -33.46 36.86
N LEU A 315 -15.24 -34.04 36.74
CA LEU A 315 -15.48 -35.15 35.82
C LEU A 315 -15.35 -34.71 34.35
N LEU A 316 -15.93 -33.55 34.02
CA LEU A 316 -15.88 -33.01 32.67
C LEU A 316 -14.47 -32.53 32.27
N LEU A 317 -13.63 -32.11 33.23
CA LEU A 317 -12.24 -31.72 32.98
C LEU A 317 -11.39 -32.86 32.41
N VAL A 318 -11.54 -34.08 32.94
CA VAL A 318 -10.81 -35.25 32.42
C VAL A 318 -11.21 -35.52 30.97
N LEU A 319 -12.50 -35.40 30.64
CA LEU A 319 -13.01 -35.56 29.29
C LEU A 319 -12.52 -34.43 28.35
N SER A 320 -12.52 -33.19 28.85
CA SER A 320 -11.99 -32.00 28.15
C SER A 320 -10.51 -32.15 27.80
N LEU A 321 -9.67 -32.51 28.76
CA LEU A 321 -8.24 -32.70 28.53
C LEU A 321 -7.98 -33.86 27.56
N SER A 322 -8.63 -35.00 27.78
CA SER A 322 -8.43 -36.21 26.95
C SER A 322 -8.89 -36.00 25.50
N SER A 323 -10.06 -35.41 25.30
CA SER A 323 -10.58 -35.10 23.96
C SER A 323 -9.73 -34.05 23.25
N THR A 324 -9.25 -33.03 23.98
CA THR A 324 -8.36 -32.00 23.44
C THR A 324 -7.06 -32.62 22.93
N LEU A 325 -6.40 -33.44 23.75
CA LEU A 325 -5.13 -34.06 23.37
C LEU A 325 -5.30 -35.01 22.19
N ALA A 326 -6.36 -35.84 22.20
CA ALA A 326 -6.64 -36.74 21.09
C ALA A 326 -6.88 -35.99 19.77
N VAL A 327 -7.74 -34.96 19.78
CA VAL A 327 -8.04 -34.16 18.60
C VAL A 327 -6.81 -33.40 18.11
N SER A 328 -6.08 -32.72 19.00
CA SER A 328 -4.87 -31.98 18.65
C SER A 328 -3.79 -32.88 18.07
N LEU A 329 -3.60 -34.08 18.63
CA LEU A 329 -2.61 -35.04 18.14
C LEU A 329 -2.99 -35.61 16.76
N LEU A 330 -4.28 -35.92 16.54
CA LEU A 330 -4.79 -36.33 15.24
C LEU A 330 -4.62 -35.23 14.17
N LEU A 331 -4.91 -33.98 14.52
CA LEU A 331 -4.74 -32.84 13.62
C LEU A 331 -3.28 -32.55 13.30
N ALA A 332 -2.39 -32.63 14.29
CA ALA A 332 -0.96 -32.47 14.08
C ALA A 332 -0.41 -33.59 13.18
N ALA A 333 -0.82 -34.85 13.40
CA ALA A 333 -0.46 -35.98 12.56
C ALA A 333 -1.00 -35.85 11.13
N TYR A 334 -2.23 -35.38 10.96
CA TYR A 334 -2.82 -35.12 9.65
C TYR A 334 -2.10 -33.96 8.94
N GLY A 335 -1.75 -32.90 9.66
CA GLY A 335 -0.94 -31.79 9.16
C GLY A 335 0.44 -32.23 8.67
N MET A 336 1.10 -33.14 9.39
CA MET A 336 2.36 -33.75 8.93
C MET A 336 2.18 -34.51 7.60
N LYS A 337 1.10 -35.29 7.44
CA LYS A 337 0.81 -35.99 6.18
C LYS A 337 0.57 -35.02 5.01
N ARG A 338 0.02 -33.82 5.27
CA ARG A 338 -0.14 -32.76 4.27
C ARG A 338 1.13 -31.94 4.02
N GLY A 339 2.27 -32.30 4.62
CA GLY A 339 3.56 -31.66 4.36
C GLY A 339 3.86 -30.42 5.21
N LEU A 340 3.08 -30.14 6.26
CA LEU A 340 3.39 -29.05 7.20
C LEU A 340 4.61 -29.41 8.04
N VAL A 341 5.75 -28.78 7.75
CA VAL A 341 7.04 -29.08 8.42
C VAL A 341 6.98 -28.81 9.93
N HIS A 342 6.40 -27.68 10.34
CA HIS A 342 6.26 -27.28 11.74
C HIS A 342 5.31 -28.20 12.55
N ALA A 343 4.45 -28.98 11.89
CA ALA A 343 3.60 -29.96 12.59
C ALA A 343 4.41 -31.11 13.21
N ARG A 344 5.65 -31.36 12.75
CA ARG A 344 6.51 -32.44 13.26
C ARG A 344 6.92 -32.21 14.71
N TYR A 345 7.55 -31.07 14.99
CA TYR A 345 7.95 -30.71 16.35
C TYR A 345 6.73 -30.52 17.25
N TYR A 346 5.62 -30.02 16.71
CA TYR A 346 4.39 -29.89 17.48
C TYR A 346 3.77 -31.24 17.86
N THR A 347 3.82 -32.24 16.99
CA THR A 347 3.33 -33.60 17.32
C THR A 347 4.18 -34.20 18.44
N VAL A 348 5.50 -34.04 18.38
CA VAL A 348 6.41 -34.49 19.44
C VAL A 348 6.09 -33.79 20.76
N SER A 349 5.83 -32.49 20.73
CA SER A 349 5.37 -31.71 21.89
C SER A 349 4.09 -32.29 22.51
N LEU A 350 3.07 -32.56 21.69
CA LEU A 350 1.81 -33.14 22.15
C LEU A 350 1.96 -34.55 22.72
N ILE A 351 2.87 -35.37 22.18
CA ILE A 351 3.18 -36.70 22.74
C ILE A 351 3.78 -36.54 24.13
N PHE A 352 4.80 -35.69 24.30
CA PHE A 352 5.41 -35.43 25.61
C PHE A 352 4.39 -34.92 26.61
N PHE A 353 3.54 -33.98 26.20
CA PHE A 353 2.49 -33.45 27.05
C PHE A 353 1.46 -34.52 27.44
N SER A 354 1.05 -35.37 26.50
CA SER A 354 0.10 -36.45 26.76
C SER A 354 0.65 -37.49 27.73
N VAL A 355 1.92 -37.87 27.57
CA VAL A 355 2.59 -38.81 28.49
C VAL A 355 2.75 -38.16 29.88
N ALA A 356 3.14 -36.89 29.94
CA ALA A 356 3.24 -36.16 31.21
C ALA A 356 1.88 -36.08 31.92
N ALA A 357 0.81 -35.74 31.20
CA ALA A 357 -0.55 -35.66 31.75
C ALA A 357 -1.05 -37.03 32.23
N ALA A 358 -0.79 -38.10 31.48
CA ALA A 358 -1.17 -39.47 31.87
C ALA A 358 -0.40 -39.95 33.11
N LEU A 359 0.92 -39.73 33.16
CA LEU A 359 1.73 -40.05 34.34
C LEU A 359 1.31 -39.23 35.56
N ASN A 360 0.97 -37.95 35.37
CA ASN A 360 0.47 -37.11 36.44
C ASN A 360 -0.89 -37.60 36.97
N ALA A 361 -1.79 -38.04 36.09
CA ALA A 361 -3.05 -38.65 36.49
C ALA A 361 -2.81 -39.93 37.32
N PHE A 362 -1.88 -40.79 36.90
CA PHE A 362 -1.51 -41.99 37.66
C PHE A 362 -0.86 -41.67 39.01
N TYR A 363 0.01 -40.66 39.04
CA TYR A 363 0.63 -40.16 40.26
C TYR A 363 -0.40 -39.66 41.27
N VAL A 364 -1.30 -38.78 40.83
CA VAL A 364 -2.38 -38.21 41.64
C VAL A 364 -3.38 -39.29 42.11
N SER A 365 -3.67 -40.29 41.28
CA SER A 365 -4.63 -41.37 41.60
C SER A 365 -4.14 -42.44 42.57
N GLY A 366 -2.89 -42.38 43.04
CA GLY A 366 -2.36 -43.41 43.93
C GLY A 366 -1.71 -44.61 43.25
N ILE A 367 -1.78 -44.72 41.92
CA ILE A 367 -1.26 -45.87 41.16
C ILE A 367 0.27 -45.81 41.05
N LEU A 368 0.83 -44.62 40.86
CA LEU A 368 2.28 -44.42 40.79
C LEU A 368 2.84 -44.10 42.19
N PRO A 369 3.98 -44.68 42.61
CA PRO A 369 4.57 -44.36 43.90
C PRO A 369 5.01 -42.89 43.97
N VAL A 370 4.77 -42.26 45.13
CA VAL A 370 5.11 -40.87 45.43
C VAL A 370 6.62 -40.76 45.62
N THR A 371 7.37 -40.68 44.51
CA THR A 371 8.83 -40.59 44.52
C THR A 371 9.29 -39.32 43.82
N ILE A 372 10.43 -38.79 44.28
CA ILE A 372 11.08 -37.63 43.64
C ILE A 372 11.38 -37.95 42.16
N ALA A 373 11.75 -39.19 41.84
CA ALA A 373 12.02 -39.63 40.48
C ALA A 373 10.77 -39.57 39.58
N ALA A 374 9.61 -40.04 40.07
CA ALA A 374 8.36 -40.00 39.33
C ALA A 374 7.91 -38.57 39.05
N GLN A 375 7.96 -37.70 40.06
CA GLN A 375 7.60 -36.28 39.94
C GLN A 375 8.57 -35.55 38.99
N GLY A 376 9.87 -35.81 39.12
CA GLY A 376 10.91 -35.29 38.23
C GLY A 376 10.71 -35.69 36.76
N LEU A 377 10.29 -36.93 36.50
CA LEU A 377 9.98 -37.39 35.15
C LEU A 377 8.80 -36.64 34.53
N ILE A 378 7.72 -36.41 35.30
CA ILE A 378 6.54 -35.64 34.86
C ILE A 378 6.95 -34.20 34.49
N PHE A 379 7.72 -33.53 35.36
CA PHE A 379 8.24 -32.19 35.10
C PHE A 379 9.12 -32.16 33.84
N PHE A 380 10.02 -33.13 33.70
CA PHE A 380 10.93 -33.21 32.56
C PHE A 380 10.15 -33.35 31.24
N LEU A 381 9.21 -34.29 31.15
CA LEU A 381 8.38 -34.48 29.96
C LEU A 381 7.58 -33.21 29.63
N GLY A 382 7.05 -32.54 30.65
CA GLY A 382 6.32 -31.30 30.50
C GLY A 382 7.15 -30.13 29.97
N ILE A 383 8.38 -29.92 30.49
CA ILE A 383 9.32 -28.92 29.97
C ILE A 383 9.67 -29.21 28.51
N PHE A 384 9.92 -30.48 28.17
CA PHE A 384 10.19 -30.89 26.79
C PHE A 384 9.00 -30.62 25.86
N ALA A 385 7.77 -30.82 26.34
CA ALA A 385 6.59 -30.45 25.58
C ALA A 385 6.60 -28.95 25.22
N VAL A 386 6.91 -28.06 26.18
CA VAL A 386 7.01 -26.62 25.94
C VAL A 386 8.14 -26.27 24.96
N LEU A 387 9.33 -26.87 25.13
CA LEU A 387 10.48 -26.65 24.25
C LEU A 387 10.20 -27.07 22.80
N PHE A 388 9.56 -28.22 22.58
CA PHE A 388 9.21 -28.69 21.24
C PHE A 388 8.11 -27.84 20.58
N ALA A 389 7.16 -27.32 21.35
CA ALA A 389 6.19 -26.35 20.83
C ALA A 389 6.86 -25.03 20.41
N ALA A 390 7.84 -24.57 21.18
CA ALA A 390 8.69 -23.42 20.84
C ALA A 390 9.49 -23.65 19.53
N LEU A 391 10.09 -24.83 19.36
CA LEU A 391 10.78 -25.20 18.11
C LEU A 391 9.83 -25.22 16.91
N ALA A 392 8.59 -25.70 17.09
CA ALA A 392 7.58 -25.68 16.05
C ALA A 392 7.21 -24.25 15.61
N LEU A 393 7.16 -23.32 16.56
CA LEU A 393 6.95 -21.88 16.30
C LEU A 393 8.11 -21.29 15.47
N ARG A 394 9.35 -21.64 15.83
CA ARG A 394 10.55 -21.20 15.11
C ARG A 394 10.59 -21.70 13.66
N ASP A 395 10.21 -22.96 13.42
CA ASP A 395 10.15 -23.52 12.07
C ASP A 395 9.09 -22.82 11.21
N LYS A 396 7.92 -22.54 11.80
CA LYS A 396 6.87 -21.76 11.14
C LYS A 396 7.35 -20.37 10.75
N GLU A 397 8.12 -19.72 11.61
CA GLU A 397 8.70 -18.41 11.33
C GLU A 397 9.70 -18.47 10.17
N LYS A 398 10.61 -19.44 10.20
CA LYS A 398 11.65 -19.62 9.17
C LYS A 398 11.06 -19.81 7.77
N ILE A 399 9.99 -20.58 7.64
CA ILE A 399 9.29 -20.78 6.36
C ILE A 399 8.71 -19.45 5.86
N ARG A 400 8.10 -18.67 6.75
CA ARG A 400 7.52 -17.37 6.39
C ARG A 400 8.58 -16.36 5.96
N GLU A 401 9.73 -16.37 6.62
CA GLU A 401 10.88 -15.55 6.24
C GLU A 401 11.38 -15.90 4.83
N GLN A 402 11.47 -17.20 4.52
CA GLN A 402 11.81 -17.68 3.18
C GLN A 402 10.79 -17.24 2.11
N GLU A 403 9.49 -17.35 2.39
CA GLU A 403 8.45 -16.86 1.48
C GLU A 403 8.56 -15.35 1.23
N ARG A 404 8.88 -14.57 2.27
CA ARG A 404 9.05 -13.11 2.16
C ARG A 404 10.23 -12.78 1.24
N LEU A 405 11.39 -13.40 1.50
CA LEU A 405 12.59 -13.21 0.68
C LEU A 405 12.36 -13.62 -0.78
N GLN A 406 11.59 -14.68 -1.02
CA GLN A 406 11.28 -15.13 -2.38
C GLN A 406 10.36 -14.16 -3.13
N ARG A 407 9.37 -13.57 -2.47
CA ARG A 407 8.52 -12.52 -3.08
C ARG A 407 9.33 -11.27 -3.43
N GLU A 408 10.27 -10.89 -2.58
CA GLU A 408 11.15 -9.75 -2.80
C GLU A 408 12.09 -9.99 -4.00
N ARG A 409 12.67 -11.20 -4.12
CA ARG A 409 13.43 -11.61 -5.31
C ARG A 409 12.58 -11.59 -6.58
N ASN A 410 11.37 -12.16 -6.55
CA ASN A 410 10.48 -12.16 -7.71
C ASN A 410 10.08 -10.73 -8.13
N SER A 411 9.88 -9.81 -7.18
CA SER A 411 9.57 -8.41 -7.47
C SER A 411 10.75 -7.70 -8.15
N THR A 412 11.95 -7.87 -7.62
CA THR A 412 13.17 -7.28 -8.19
C THR A 412 13.51 -7.86 -9.56
N GLU A 413 13.29 -9.16 -9.78
CA GLU A 413 13.47 -9.79 -11.08
C GLU A 413 12.46 -9.28 -12.12
N ARG A 414 11.18 -9.10 -11.75
CA ARG A 414 10.17 -8.47 -12.62
C ARG A 414 10.55 -7.06 -13.02
N GLN A 415 11.03 -6.25 -12.06
CA GLN A 415 11.51 -4.90 -12.35
C GLN A 415 12.69 -4.92 -13.32
N ARG A 416 13.64 -5.85 -13.16
CA ARG A 416 14.75 -6.00 -14.12
C ARG A 416 14.29 -6.38 -15.52
N ILE A 417 13.37 -7.35 -15.63
CA ILE A 417 12.83 -7.77 -16.93
C ILE A 417 12.12 -6.60 -17.62
N GLU A 418 11.37 -5.78 -16.88
CA GLU A 418 10.66 -4.64 -17.44
C GLU A 418 11.62 -3.53 -17.90
N ILE A 419 12.64 -3.22 -17.08
CA ILE A 419 13.70 -2.27 -17.47
C ILE A 419 14.43 -2.77 -18.72
N GLU A 420 14.74 -4.06 -18.81
CA GLU A 420 15.41 -4.65 -19.97
C GLU A 420 14.52 -4.60 -21.23
N ARG A 421 13.21 -4.84 -21.10
CA ARG A 421 12.26 -4.69 -22.22
C ARG A 421 12.17 -3.27 -22.71
N LEU A 422 12.07 -2.30 -21.79
CA LEU A 422 12.05 -0.88 -22.13
C LEU A 422 13.35 -0.47 -22.83
N ARG A 423 14.50 -0.94 -22.33
CA ARG A 423 15.80 -0.71 -22.95
C ARG A 423 15.85 -1.28 -24.37
N GLN A 424 15.44 -2.52 -24.57
CA GLN A 424 15.41 -3.14 -25.90
C GLN A 424 14.43 -2.44 -26.86
N ALA A 425 13.29 -1.97 -26.38
CA ALA A 425 12.35 -1.20 -27.20
C ALA A 425 12.97 0.15 -27.64
N ASN A 426 13.69 0.81 -26.73
CA ASN A 426 14.37 2.07 -27.03
C ASN A 426 15.54 1.86 -28.00
N GLU A 427 16.37 0.83 -27.79
CA GLU A 427 17.48 0.49 -28.69
C GLU A 427 17.00 0.16 -30.12
N ARG A 428 15.89 -0.59 -30.26
CA ARG A 428 15.31 -0.89 -31.58
C ARG A 428 14.75 0.35 -32.28
N LYS A 429 14.13 1.26 -31.53
CA LYS A 429 13.65 2.54 -32.06
C LYS A 429 14.81 3.38 -32.57
N ASP A 430 15.90 3.44 -31.81
CA ASP A 430 17.10 4.22 -32.13
C ASP A 430 17.83 3.66 -33.36
N GLU A 431 17.93 2.33 -33.47
CA GLU A 431 18.51 1.64 -34.62
C GLU A 431 17.70 1.88 -35.91
N LEU A 432 16.36 1.82 -35.81
CA LEU A 432 15.47 2.05 -36.96
C LEU A 432 15.59 3.48 -37.48
N LEU A 433 15.65 4.48 -36.60
CA LEU A 433 15.84 5.89 -37.01
C LEU A 433 17.21 6.12 -37.66
N ALA A 434 18.27 5.51 -37.13
CA ALA A 434 19.61 5.62 -37.69
C ALA A 434 19.72 4.98 -39.09
N ILE A 435 19.16 3.79 -39.29
CA ILE A 435 19.15 3.10 -40.59
C ILE A 435 18.36 3.92 -41.60
N THR A 436 17.14 4.37 -41.24
CA THR A 436 16.28 5.14 -42.16
C THR A 436 16.94 6.45 -42.58
N SER A 437 17.61 7.15 -41.65
CA SER A 437 18.39 8.36 -41.94
C SER A 437 19.49 8.09 -42.96
N HIS A 438 20.29 7.04 -42.75
CA HIS A 438 21.41 6.73 -43.63
C HIS A 438 20.95 6.28 -45.02
N SER A 439 19.86 5.49 -45.08
CA SER A 439 19.24 5.01 -46.31
C SER A 439 18.58 6.11 -47.13
N LEU A 440 18.06 7.18 -46.51
CA LEU A 440 17.53 8.35 -47.22
C LEU A 440 18.64 9.32 -47.66
N ARG A 441 19.68 9.47 -46.83
CA ARG A 441 20.80 10.40 -47.07
C ARG A 441 21.67 10.00 -48.26
N THR A 442 21.97 8.72 -48.38
CA THR A 442 22.89 8.17 -49.39
C THR A 442 22.42 8.36 -50.84
N PRO A 443 21.18 8.01 -51.22
CA PRO A 443 20.70 8.24 -52.58
C PRO A 443 20.57 9.74 -52.90
N LEU A 444 20.23 10.56 -51.90
CA LEU A 444 19.98 11.98 -52.08
C LEU A 444 21.27 12.78 -52.32
N TYR A 445 22.34 12.49 -51.58
CA TYR A 445 23.67 13.04 -51.90
C TYR A 445 24.24 12.49 -53.20
N GLY A 446 23.89 11.25 -53.58
CA GLY A 446 24.24 10.70 -54.90
C GLY A 446 23.61 11.50 -56.04
N MET A 447 22.32 11.85 -55.92
CA MET A 447 21.63 12.67 -56.92
C MET A 447 22.18 14.10 -56.99
N VAL A 448 22.46 14.74 -55.84
CA VAL A 448 23.08 16.06 -55.78
C VAL A 448 24.48 16.05 -56.41
N GLY A 449 25.32 15.07 -56.07
CA GLY A 449 26.68 14.96 -56.60
C GLY A 449 26.72 14.69 -58.11
N ILE A 450 25.76 13.93 -58.65
CA ILE A 450 25.62 13.73 -60.11
C ILE A 450 25.16 15.02 -60.78
N ALA A 451 24.19 15.75 -60.20
CA ALA A 451 23.74 17.03 -60.75
C ALA A 451 24.86 18.08 -60.76
N GLU A 452 25.64 18.19 -59.67
CA GLU A 452 26.80 19.07 -59.58
C GLU A 452 27.93 18.64 -60.54
N SER A 453 28.19 17.34 -60.67
CA SER A 453 29.22 16.83 -61.58
C SER A 453 28.86 17.06 -63.05
N LEU A 454 27.58 16.90 -63.43
CA LEU A 454 27.08 17.24 -64.77
C LEU A 454 27.16 18.75 -65.03
N GLN A 455 26.93 19.57 -64.00
CA GLN A 455 27.12 21.02 -64.08
C GLN A 455 28.60 21.36 -64.33
N GLU A 456 29.54 20.81 -63.55
CA GLU A 456 30.98 21.09 -63.70
C GLU A 456 31.59 20.55 -65.00
N SER A 457 31.19 19.36 -65.45
CA SER A 457 31.84 18.67 -66.58
C SER A 457 31.36 19.13 -67.97
N ALA A 458 30.21 19.79 -68.07
CA ALA A 458 29.59 20.15 -69.36
C ALA A 458 29.11 21.62 -69.47
N TYR A 459 29.61 22.51 -68.60
CA TYR A 459 29.28 23.95 -68.55
C TYR A 459 29.43 24.70 -69.89
N SER A 460 30.29 24.23 -70.79
CA SER A 460 30.58 24.87 -72.09
C SER A 460 29.83 24.29 -73.28
N LYS A 461 29.07 23.19 -73.11
CA LYS A 461 28.36 22.48 -74.21
C LYS A 461 26.85 22.36 -74.00
N MET A 462 26.32 22.74 -72.84
CA MET A 462 24.90 22.61 -72.53
C MET A 462 24.15 23.94 -72.70
N PRO A 463 22.89 23.90 -73.18
CA PRO A 463 22.03 25.09 -73.23
C PRO A 463 21.81 25.68 -71.83
N HIS A 464 21.76 27.01 -71.72
CA HIS A 464 21.55 27.73 -70.46
C HIS A 464 20.31 27.24 -69.67
N SER A 465 19.26 26.80 -70.37
CA SER A 465 18.05 26.23 -69.75
C SER A 465 18.31 24.91 -68.99
N VAL A 466 19.25 24.09 -69.46
CA VAL A 466 19.60 22.80 -68.83
C VAL A 466 20.47 23.02 -67.59
N ILE A 467 21.38 24.01 -67.63
CA ILE A 467 22.19 24.40 -66.47
C ILE A 467 21.28 24.92 -65.34
N GLN A 468 20.29 25.77 -65.68
CA GLN A 468 19.33 26.30 -64.71
C GLN A 468 18.43 25.20 -64.10
N GLN A 469 18.06 24.19 -64.88
CA GLN A 469 17.33 23.02 -64.38
C GLN A 469 18.19 22.14 -63.45
N LEU A 470 19.47 21.93 -63.77
CA LEU A 470 20.41 21.20 -62.92
C LEU A 470 20.71 21.94 -61.60
N GLU A 471 20.82 23.27 -61.64
CA GLU A 471 20.91 24.12 -60.43
C GLU A 471 19.68 23.95 -59.54
N THR A 472 18.49 24.00 -60.14
CA THR A 472 17.23 23.83 -59.40
C THR A 472 17.14 22.45 -58.75
N ILE A 473 17.58 21.39 -59.45
CA ILE A 473 17.61 20.01 -58.93
C ILE A 473 18.65 19.87 -57.80
N SER A 474 19.84 20.45 -57.95
CA SER A 474 20.89 20.44 -56.92
C SER A 474 20.49 21.22 -55.66
N GLU A 475 19.94 22.42 -55.82
CA GLU A 475 19.44 23.23 -54.70
C GLU A 475 18.28 22.56 -53.98
N SER A 476 17.34 21.96 -54.74
CA SER A 476 16.21 21.21 -54.16
C SER A 476 16.70 19.98 -53.40
N GLY A 477 17.65 19.23 -53.96
CA GLY A 477 18.27 18.09 -53.28
C GLY A 477 19.03 18.48 -52.00
N LYS A 478 19.80 19.59 -52.03
CA LYS A 478 20.48 20.12 -50.83
C LYS A 478 19.50 20.57 -49.75
N LYS A 479 18.39 21.20 -50.15
CA LYS A 479 17.33 21.66 -49.25
C LYS A 479 16.61 20.50 -48.58
N LEU A 480 16.34 19.43 -49.35
CA LEU A 480 15.69 18.22 -48.84
C LEU A 480 16.63 17.42 -47.91
N ALA A 481 17.93 17.35 -48.23
CA ALA A 481 18.94 16.78 -47.33
C ALA A 481 19.01 17.55 -46.00
N ARG A 482 18.94 18.88 -46.05
CA ARG A 482 18.95 19.74 -44.87
C ARG A 482 17.70 19.54 -44.00
N MET A 483 16.50 19.51 -44.61
CA MET A 483 15.26 19.21 -43.88
C MET A 483 15.25 17.84 -43.23
N ILE A 484 15.74 16.81 -43.93
CA ILE A 484 15.84 15.45 -43.40
C ILE A 484 16.79 15.43 -42.20
N ASN A 485 17.95 16.10 -42.29
CA ASN A 485 18.89 16.20 -41.18
C ASN A 485 18.30 16.98 -39.99
N GLU A 486 17.64 18.13 -40.22
CA GLU A 486 17.02 18.94 -39.16
C GLU A 486 15.85 18.21 -38.45
N THR A 487 15.05 17.44 -39.20
CA THR A 487 13.93 16.65 -38.64
C THR A 487 14.43 15.42 -37.88
N LEU A 488 15.55 14.83 -38.31
CA LEU A 488 16.16 13.67 -37.67
C LEU A 488 17.07 14.03 -36.49
N ASP A 489 17.70 15.21 -36.50
CA ASP A 489 18.43 15.76 -35.35
C ASP A 489 17.48 16.00 -34.15
N PHE A 490 16.19 16.17 -34.42
CA PHE A 490 15.14 16.26 -33.40
C PHE A 490 14.68 14.90 -32.84
N SER A 491 14.97 13.78 -33.52
CA SER A 491 14.45 12.45 -33.19
C SER A 491 15.50 11.36 -32.94
N GLY A 492 16.78 11.61 -33.24
CA GLY A 492 17.86 10.62 -33.14
C GLY A 492 18.55 10.51 -31.76
N PRO A 493 19.34 9.43 -31.54
CA PRO A 493 19.78 8.98 -30.21
C PRO A 493 20.95 9.78 -29.60
N LYS A 494 21.45 10.81 -30.31
CA LYS A 494 22.69 11.52 -29.94
C LYS A 494 22.48 12.79 -29.14
N HIS A 495 21.25 13.17 -28.82
CA HIS A 495 21.02 14.07 -27.70
C HIS A 495 20.74 13.23 -26.45
N HIS A 496 21.79 13.05 -25.65
CA HIS A 496 21.59 13.11 -24.21
C HIS A 496 20.62 14.26 -23.93
N MET A 497 19.58 14.00 -23.12
CA MET A 497 18.74 15.01 -22.47
C MET A 497 19.43 16.37 -22.46
N LEU A 498 18.78 17.44 -22.94
CA LEU A 498 19.22 18.84 -22.87
C LEU A 498 20.00 19.17 -21.57
N SER A 499 21.29 18.83 -21.53
CA SER A 499 22.17 19.00 -20.39
C SER A 499 22.95 20.27 -20.67
N LEU A 500 22.53 21.35 -20.04
CA LEU A 500 23.22 22.62 -20.13
C LEU A 500 24.53 22.51 -19.36
N HIS A 501 25.64 22.79 -20.04
CA HIS A 501 26.95 22.92 -19.40
C HIS A 501 27.13 24.38 -19.00
N LEU A 502 26.55 24.74 -17.86
CA LEU A 502 26.59 26.10 -17.34
C LEU A 502 27.99 26.41 -16.82
N GLU A 503 28.59 27.48 -17.33
CA GLU A 503 29.87 28.03 -16.86
C GLU A 503 29.80 29.56 -16.80
N LYS A 504 30.85 30.19 -16.26
CA LYS A 504 30.97 31.65 -16.26
C LYS A 504 31.39 32.15 -17.64
N VAL A 505 30.46 32.80 -18.33
CA VAL A 505 30.61 33.20 -19.73
C VAL A 505 30.87 34.69 -19.85
N LYS A 506 31.95 35.05 -20.58
CA LYS A 506 32.26 36.42 -20.97
C LYS A 506 31.49 36.82 -22.22
N LEU A 507 30.41 37.58 -22.03
CA LEU A 507 29.53 38.02 -23.12
C LEU A 507 30.20 38.85 -24.23
N PRO A 508 31.19 39.73 -23.97
CA PRO A 508 31.89 40.46 -25.04
C PRO A 508 32.54 39.52 -26.07
N ALA A 509 33.14 38.41 -25.61
CA ALA A 509 33.82 37.45 -26.48
C ALA A 509 32.84 36.68 -27.38
N ILE A 510 31.65 36.37 -26.88
CA ILE A 510 30.59 35.76 -27.70
C ILE A 510 30.05 36.77 -28.70
N GLY A 511 29.84 38.03 -28.29
CA GLY A 511 29.43 39.12 -29.18
C GLY A 511 30.39 39.30 -30.36
N ASP A 512 31.70 39.35 -30.10
CA ASP A 512 32.73 39.42 -31.14
C ASP A 512 32.68 38.23 -32.10
N SER A 513 32.45 37.03 -31.58
CA SER A 513 32.35 35.81 -32.38
C SER A 513 31.16 35.85 -33.33
N VAL A 514 29.99 36.25 -32.82
CA VAL A 514 28.75 36.34 -33.62
C VAL A 514 28.86 37.43 -34.68
N ILE A 515 29.45 38.59 -34.37
CA ILE A 515 29.71 39.62 -35.39
C ILE A 515 30.59 39.05 -36.50
N ARG A 516 31.72 38.40 -36.19
CA ARG A 516 32.60 37.81 -37.21
C ARG A 516 31.86 36.80 -38.12
N LEU A 517 30.93 36.04 -37.57
CA LEU A 517 30.14 35.05 -38.33
C LEU A 517 29.05 35.70 -39.20
N CYS A 518 28.43 36.78 -38.73
CA CYS A 518 27.28 37.40 -39.42
C CYS A 518 27.69 38.55 -40.37
N THR A 519 28.84 39.19 -40.19
CA THR A 519 29.31 40.26 -41.09
C THR A 519 29.36 39.84 -42.58
N PRO A 520 29.83 38.64 -42.96
CA PRO A 520 29.83 38.21 -44.37
C PRO A 520 28.42 38.01 -44.97
N LEU A 521 27.39 37.91 -44.14
CA LEU A 521 26.00 37.68 -44.57
C LEU A 521 25.23 38.98 -44.86
N LEU A 522 25.84 40.14 -44.58
CA LEU A 522 25.25 41.45 -44.87
C LEU A 522 25.09 41.63 -46.39
N LYS A 523 23.85 41.90 -46.83
CA LYS A 523 23.51 42.05 -48.25
C LYS A 523 24.09 43.34 -48.88
N SER A 524 24.44 44.34 -48.06
CA SER A 524 24.95 45.66 -48.48
C SER A 524 25.95 46.20 -47.45
N ASN A 525 26.94 47.00 -47.92
CA ASN A 525 27.87 47.73 -47.05
C ASN A 525 27.21 48.91 -46.31
N GLU A 526 25.92 49.18 -46.54
CA GLU A 526 25.14 50.25 -45.92
C GLU A 526 24.51 49.84 -44.57
N VAL A 527 24.72 48.60 -44.12
CA VAL A 527 24.28 48.11 -42.81
C VAL A 527 25.48 47.94 -41.88
N SER A 528 25.46 48.62 -40.73
CA SER A 528 26.52 48.49 -39.72
C SER A 528 26.13 47.50 -38.61
N LEU A 529 26.95 46.47 -38.38
CA LEU A 529 26.76 45.49 -37.30
C LEU A 529 27.83 45.71 -36.23
N LYS A 530 27.40 46.06 -35.01
CA LYS A 530 28.30 46.32 -33.86
C LYS A 530 27.73 45.81 -32.55
N HIS A 531 28.57 45.61 -31.54
CA HIS A 531 28.12 45.44 -30.16
C HIS A 531 28.69 46.55 -29.27
N THR A 532 27.92 46.96 -28.27
CA THR A 532 28.31 48.00 -27.29
C THR A 532 28.47 47.42 -25.90
N ILE A 533 28.83 46.13 -25.78
CA ILE A 533 29.03 45.48 -24.49
C ILE A 533 30.41 45.92 -23.95
N PRO A 534 30.48 46.53 -22.74
CA PRO A 534 31.76 46.94 -22.15
C PRO A 534 32.72 45.75 -21.98
N ALA A 535 34.03 45.97 -22.17
CA ALA A 535 35.03 44.91 -22.01
C ALA A 535 35.07 44.32 -20.58
N ASP A 536 34.75 45.15 -19.58
CA ASP A 536 34.70 44.78 -18.15
C ASP A 536 33.29 44.36 -17.69
N PHE A 537 32.39 44.00 -18.61
CA PHE A 537 31.03 43.58 -18.27
C PHE A 537 31.05 42.25 -17.50
N PRO A 538 30.22 42.06 -16.44
CA PRO A 538 30.27 40.87 -15.59
C PRO A 538 29.93 39.57 -16.34
N GLU A 539 30.51 38.47 -15.86
CA GLU A 539 30.28 37.13 -16.40
C GLU A 539 28.88 36.63 -16.02
N ALA A 540 28.17 36.05 -17.01
CA ALA A 540 26.86 35.42 -16.80
C ALA A 540 27.04 33.90 -16.66
N ILE A 541 26.17 33.24 -15.89
CA ILE A 541 26.17 31.78 -15.76
C ILE A 541 25.29 31.20 -16.87
N ALA A 542 25.91 30.63 -17.89
CA ALA A 542 25.23 30.12 -19.06
C ALA A 542 26.07 29.06 -19.80
N ASP A 543 25.46 28.38 -20.77
CA ASP A 543 26.18 27.51 -21.70
C ASP A 543 26.66 28.36 -22.90
N PRO A 544 27.99 28.50 -23.12
CA PRO A 544 28.55 29.40 -24.12
C PRO A 544 28.12 29.04 -25.56
N GLU A 545 27.95 27.75 -25.86
CA GLU A 545 27.55 27.29 -27.20
C GLU A 545 26.07 27.60 -27.45
N ARG A 546 25.23 27.45 -26.43
CA ARG A 546 23.80 27.77 -26.52
C ARG A 546 23.54 29.27 -26.57
N VAL A 547 24.30 30.07 -25.81
CA VAL A 547 24.23 31.53 -25.90
C VAL A 547 24.69 32.04 -27.27
N ARG A 548 25.74 31.43 -27.85
CA ARG A 548 26.18 31.75 -29.21
C ARG A 548 25.11 31.40 -30.25
N GLN A 549 24.45 30.25 -30.09
CA GLN A 549 23.35 29.82 -30.95
C GLN A 549 22.15 30.78 -30.88
N VAL A 550 21.75 31.19 -29.67
CA VAL A 550 20.69 32.19 -29.43
C VAL A 550 21.03 33.51 -30.13
N LEU A 551 22.24 34.02 -29.92
CA LEU A 551 22.68 35.28 -30.55
C LEU A 551 22.79 35.18 -32.06
N TYR A 552 23.32 34.08 -32.60
CA TYR A 552 23.41 33.86 -34.04
C TYR A 552 22.03 33.87 -34.71
N ASN A 553 21.04 33.21 -34.09
CA ASN A 553 19.67 33.19 -34.60
C ASN A 553 19.04 34.59 -34.60
N LEU A 554 19.18 35.34 -33.51
CA LEU A 554 18.58 36.67 -33.37
C LEU A 554 19.27 37.72 -34.27
N VAL A 555 20.60 37.68 -34.37
CA VAL A 555 21.38 38.55 -35.27
C VAL A 555 21.16 38.16 -36.73
N GLY A 556 21.05 36.86 -37.04
CA GLY A 556 20.72 36.37 -38.37
C GLY A 556 19.39 36.90 -38.87
N ASN A 557 18.35 36.88 -38.02
CA ASN A 557 17.05 37.48 -38.33
C ASN A 557 17.17 38.99 -38.57
N ALA A 558 17.93 39.71 -37.73
CA ALA A 558 18.15 41.14 -37.90
C ALA A 558 18.86 41.48 -39.23
N VAL A 559 19.87 40.68 -39.63
CA VAL A 559 20.60 40.83 -40.89
C VAL A 559 19.70 40.58 -42.09
N GLU A 560 18.76 39.65 -41.98
CA GLU A 560 17.84 39.31 -43.08
C GLU A 560 16.84 40.44 -43.38
N HIS A 561 16.37 41.12 -42.32
CA HIS A 561 15.27 42.11 -42.37
C HIS A 561 15.72 43.58 -42.29
N THR A 562 17.03 43.85 -42.31
CA THR A 562 17.59 45.21 -42.33
C THR A 562 18.30 45.46 -43.65
N GLU A 563 17.71 46.28 -44.52
CA GLU A 563 18.30 46.60 -45.83
C GLU A 563 19.29 47.78 -45.77
N SER A 564 19.06 48.76 -44.89
CA SER A 564 19.97 49.88 -44.60
C SER A 564 19.84 50.30 -43.12
N GLY A 565 20.95 50.74 -42.49
CA GLY A 565 20.93 51.22 -41.10
C GLY A 565 21.90 50.50 -40.15
N GLU A 566 21.49 50.22 -38.90
CA GLU A 566 22.36 49.60 -37.90
C GLU A 566 21.70 48.45 -37.13
N ILE A 567 22.51 47.42 -36.85
CA ILE A 567 22.18 46.31 -35.96
C ILE A 567 23.15 46.38 -34.78
N THR A 568 22.60 46.54 -33.58
CA THR A 568 23.38 46.72 -32.35
C THR A 568 23.05 45.66 -31.31
N ILE A 569 24.09 44.96 -30.83
CA ILE A 569 24.00 44.07 -29.66
C ILE A 569 24.44 44.85 -28.42
N SER A 570 23.60 44.89 -27.39
CA SER A 570 23.90 45.57 -26.12
C SER A 570 23.56 44.67 -24.93
N ALA A 571 24.20 44.90 -23.79
CA ALA A 571 23.89 44.18 -22.56
C ALA A 571 23.76 45.14 -21.39
N LYS A 572 22.78 44.91 -20.51
CA LYS A 572 22.54 45.68 -19.29
C LYS A 572 22.21 44.73 -18.14
N ILE A 573 22.54 45.12 -16.92
CA ILE A 573 22.14 44.38 -15.72
C ILE A 573 20.78 44.91 -15.29
N ILE A 574 19.77 44.03 -15.24
CA ILE A 574 18.45 44.36 -14.73
C ILE A 574 18.24 43.52 -13.47
N LYS A 575 18.17 44.19 -12.31
CA LYS A 575 18.19 43.56 -10.98
C LYS A 575 19.43 42.67 -10.82
N LYS A 576 19.26 41.35 -10.90
CA LYS A 576 20.30 40.33 -10.72
C LYS A 576 20.43 39.39 -11.92
N GLN A 577 19.91 39.80 -13.07
CA GLN A 577 20.09 39.11 -14.35
C GLN A 577 20.77 40.03 -15.36
N VAL A 578 21.52 39.45 -16.30
CA VAL A 578 22.02 40.16 -17.47
C VAL A 578 20.97 40.09 -18.57
N ALA A 579 20.49 41.24 -19.03
CA ALA A 579 19.62 41.38 -20.18
C ALA A 579 20.44 41.76 -21.42
N ILE A 580 20.46 40.88 -22.42
CA ILE A 580 21.12 41.10 -23.72
C ILE A 580 20.04 41.49 -24.74
N THR A 581 20.25 42.61 -25.42
CA THR A 581 19.31 43.19 -26.38
C THR A 581 19.95 43.32 -27.76
N ILE A 582 19.29 42.78 -28.77
CA ILE A 582 19.64 42.89 -30.19
C ILE A 582 18.61 43.82 -30.82
N LYS A 583 19.07 44.98 -31.29
CA LYS A 583 18.23 46.00 -31.89
C LYS A 583 18.62 46.22 -33.34
N ASP A 584 17.65 46.19 -34.23
CA ASP A 584 17.79 46.55 -35.64
C ASP A 584 16.98 47.80 -35.99
N THR A 585 17.31 48.43 -37.11
CA THR A 585 16.56 49.54 -37.71
C THR A 585 15.80 49.11 -38.96
N GLY A 586 15.42 47.83 -39.05
CA GLY A 586 14.74 47.24 -40.20
C GLY A 586 13.28 47.66 -40.36
N SER A 587 12.53 46.91 -41.17
CA SER A 587 11.12 47.22 -41.50
C SER A 587 10.16 47.21 -40.30
N GLY A 588 10.54 46.56 -39.20
CA GLY A 588 9.70 46.39 -38.01
C GLY A 588 8.50 45.45 -38.27
N MET A 589 7.77 45.12 -37.19
CA MET A 589 6.63 44.20 -37.21
C MET A 589 5.33 44.89 -36.77
N GLU A 590 4.20 44.39 -37.26
CA GLU A 590 2.87 44.77 -36.78
C GLU A 590 2.58 44.22 -35.37
N GLU A 591 1.75 44.90 -34.59
CA GLU A 591 1.45 44.52 -33.20
C GLU A 591 0.82 43.10 -33.10
N GLN A 592 -0.01 42.72 -34.08
CA GLN A 592 -0.56 41.37 -34.19
C GLN A 592 0.52 40.30 -34.50
N GLN A 593 1.56 40.65 -35.27
CA GLN A 593 2.69 39.74 -35.57
C GLN A 593 3.61 39.55 -34.36
N LEU A 594 3.69 40.56 -33.48
CA LEU A 594 4.47 40.52 -32.25
C LEU A 594 3.84 39.58 -31.20
N GLU A 595 2.51 39.58 -31.09
CA GLU A 595 1.77 38.68 -30.20
C GLU A 595 1.91 37.20 -30.61
N SER A 596 1.92 36.90 -31.91
CA SER A 596 2.06 35.54 -32.43
C SER A 596 3.51 35.06 -32.65
N LEU A 597 4.50 35.91 -32.34
CA LEU A 597 5.92 35.69 -32.72
C LEU A 597 6.54 34.42 -32.09
N PHE A 598 6.04 34.03 -30.92
CA PHE A 598 6.50 32.84 -30.19
C PHE A 598 5.46 31.71 -30.16
N ASP A 599 4.29 31.90 -30.76
CA ASP A 599 3.19 30.95 -30.79
C ASP A 599 3.39 29.85 -31.85
N PRO A 600 2.69 28.70 -31.74
CA PRO A 600 2.66 27.65 -32.76
C PRO A 600 2.17 28.16 -34.13
N ILE A 601 3.06 28.75 -34.94
CA ILE A 601 2.94 29.11 -36.37
C ILE A 601 1.49 29.46 -36.80
N GLY A 602 1.15 30.75 -36.73
CA GLY A 602 -0.04 31.28 -37.38
C GLY A 602 0.11 32.76 -37.72
N THR A 603 -0.34 33.12 -38.92
CA THR A 603 -0.71 34.48 -39.41
C THR A 603 0.36 35.53 -39.73
N SER A 604 1.27 35.27 -40.67
CA SER A 604 1.89 36.35 -41.45
C SER A 604 2.06 36.00 -42.94
N THR A 605 1.42 36.79 -43.78
CA THR A 605 1.33 36.68 -45.24
C THR A 605 2.55 37.28 -45.92
N THR A 606 3.66 36.53 -46.03
CA THR A 606 4.70 36.70 -47.07
C THR A 606 5.64 35.49 -47.07
N PRO A 607 5.98 34.89 -48.22
CA PRO A 607 6.95 33.80 -48.30
C PRO A 607 8.37 34.38 -48.33
N HIS A 608 8.95 34.64 -47.16
CA HIS A 608 10.40 34.85 -47.03
C HIS A 608 10.99 33.84 -46.04
N LEU A 609 12.18 33.37 -46.43
CA LEU A 609 13.14 32.45 -45.83
C LEU A 609 13.04 32.19 -44.31
N GLY A 610 13.34 30.94 -43.92
CA GLY A 610 13.59 30.54 -42.54
C GLY A 610 12.41 29.84 -41.89
N ILE A 611 12.46 28.51 -41.80
CA ILE A 611 11.48 27.72 -41.03
C ILE A 611 11.46 28.30 -39.60
N GLY A 612 10.32 28.85 -39.16
CA GLY A 612 10.12 29.57 -37.88
C GLY A 612 10.36 28.77 -36.59
N MET A 613 11.20 27.73 -36.63
CA MET A 613 11.71 26.98 -35.48
C MET A 613 12.82 27.74 -34.74
N GLY A 614 13.59 28.61 -35.42
CA GLY A 614 14.74 29.31 -34.84
C GLY A 614 14.43 30.12 -33.58
N LEU A 615 13.39 30.95 -33.60
CA LEU A 615 12.98 31.80 -32.47
C LEU A 615 12.41 31.01 -31.28
N LYS A 616 11.76 29.87 -31.54
CA LYS A 616 11.22 28.98 -30.50
C LYS A 616 12.31 28.19 -29.80
N ILE A 617 13.26 27.67 -30.57
CA ILE A 617 14.47 27.03 -30.03
C ILE A 617 15.23 28.07 -29.19
N THR A 618 15.36 29.30 -29.68
CA THR A 618 15.96 30.42 -28.94
C THR A 618 15.23 30.68 -27.62
N LYS A 619 13.90 30.78 -27.61
CA LYS A 619 13.10 30.97 -26.38
C LYS A 619 13.33 29.83 -25.39
N ARG A 620 13.26 28.57 -25.85
CA ARG A 620 13.43 27.39 -24.98
C ARG A 620 14.85 27.29 -24.40
N LEU A 621 15.88 27.57 -25.20
CA LEU A 621 17.27 27.57 -24.74
C LEU A 621 17.53 28.65 -23.68
N VAL A 622 16.88 29.82 -23.79
CA VAL A 622 16.94 30.89 -22.79
C VAL A 622 16.23 30.48 -21.50
N GLU A 623 15.02 29.93 -21.60
CA GLU A 623 14.23 29.45 -20.44
C GLU A 623 14.93 28.34 -19.65
N MET A 624 15.54 27.38 -20.35
CA MET A 624 16.25 26.27 -19.69
C MET A 624 17.48 26.74 -18.91
N GLN A 625 18.08 27.86 -19.34
CA GLN A 625 19.19 28.52 -18.65
C GLN A 625 18.72 29.48 -17.55
N GLY A 626 17.42 29.52 -17.25
CA GLY A 626 16.83 30.33 -16.17
C GLY A 626 16.57 31.79 -16.53
N GLY A 627 16.44 32.10 -17.82
CA GLY A 627 16.11 33.45 -18.32
C GLY A 627 14.78 33.52 -19.05
N TRP A 628 14.41 34.71 -19.51
CA TRP A 628 13.23 34.95 -20.36
C TRP A 628 13.63 35.66 -21.65
N LEU A 629 12.78 35.60 -22.68
CA LEU A 629 12.95 36.29 -23.97
C LEU A 629 11.71 37.15 -24.27
N LYS A 630 11.93 38.40 -24.68
CA LYS A 630 10.89 39.37 -25.06
C LYS A 630 11.25 40.00 -26.40
N ALA A 631 10.25 40.35 -27.20
CA ALA A 631 10.40 41.13 -28.42
C ALA A 631 9.58 42.42 -28.33
N GLU A 632 10.12 43.50 -28.88
CA GLU A 632 9.46 44.79 -29.06
C GLU A 632 9.74 45.27 -30.49
N SER A 633 8.72 45.66 -31.25
CA SER A 633 8.90 46.11 -32.63
C SER A 633 7.81 47.11 -33.01
N ALA A 634 8.12 47.99 -33.95
CA ALA A 634 7.14 48.91 -34.55
C ALA A 634 7.47 49.13 -36.03
N ILE A 635 6.44 49.11 -36.88
CA ILE A 635 6.58 49.29 -38.34
C ILE A 635 7.38 50.58 -38.65
N GLY A 636 8.42 50.43 -39.47
CA GLY A 636 9.31 51.50 -39.93
C GLY A 636 10.30 52.03 -38.89
N LYS A 637 10.34 51.46 -37.67
CA LYS A 637 11.28 51.84 -36.60
C LYS A 637 12.27 50.72 -36.21
N GLY A 638 12.14 49.53 -36.81
CA GLY A 638 12.96 48.35 -36.52
C GLY A 638 12.46 47.49 -35.36
N SER A 639 13.18 46.42 -35.05
CA SER A 639 12.83 45.47 -33.98
C SER A 639 13.91 45.38 -32.88
N SER A 640 13.50 44.95 -31.70
CA SER A 640 14.35 44.78 -30.53
C SER A 640 14.01 43.48 -29.81
N PHE A 641 14.96 42.56 -29.75
CA PHE A 641 14.83 41.29 -29.02
C PHE A 641 15.71 41.30 -27.78
N THR A 642 15.12 41.07 -26.61
CA THR A 642 15.82 41.08 -25.32
C THR A 642 15.67 39.74 -24.63
N PHE A 643 16.79 39.09 -24.26
CA PHE A 643 16.78 37.89 -23.41
C PHE A 643 17.64 38.03 -22.17
N THR A 644 17.34 37.27 -21.13
CA THR A 644 18.09 37.31 -19.86
C THR A 644 18.91 36.05 -19.57
N LEU A 645 19.98 36.23 -18.78
CA LEU A 645 20.80 35.16 -18.20
C LEU A 645 21.11 35.48 -16.73
N PRO A 646 21.18 34.47 -15.83
CA PRO A 646 21.47 34.68 -14.41
C PRO A 646 22.94 35.08 -14.13
N LEU A 647 23.16 35.87 -13.07
CA LEU A 647 24.51 36.26 -12.60
C LEU A 647 25.09 35.30 -11.55
N THR A 648 24.24 34.59 -10.79
CA THR A 648 24.65 33.65 -9.73
C THR A 648 23.75 32.41 -9.67
N GLU A 649 24.28 31.27 -9.18
CA GLU A 649 23.57 29.97 -9.14
C GLU A 649 22.36 29.96 -8.19
N GLU A 650 22.40 30.74 -7.09
CA GLU A 650 21.34 30.83 -6.07
C GLU A 650 20.02 31.41 -6.61
N GLU A 651 20.04 32.11 -7.74
CA GLU A 651 18.88 32.82 -8.29
C GLU A 651 18.03 31.98 -9.24
N ARG A 652 18.47 30.75 -9.54
CA ARG A 652 17.70 29.78 -10.34
C ARG A 652 16.54 29.13 -9.56
N GLU A 653 16.61 29.11 -8.23
CA GLU A 653 15.63 28.42 -7.37
C GLU A 653 14.35 29.22 -7.09
N GLN A 654 14.29 30.52 -7.40
CA GLN A 654 13.18 31.40 -6.96
C GLN A 654 12.02 31.59 -7.96
N GLU A 655 12.15 31.21 -9.24
CA GLU A 655 11.10 31.46 -10.27
C GLU A 655 10.47 30.20 -10.90
N SER A 656 10.79 28.98 -10.43
CA SER A 656 9.98 27.80 -10.80
C SER A 656 8.66 27.80 -10.01
N VAL A 657 7.61 28.33 -10.63
CA VAL A 657 6.23 28.18 -10.13
C VAL A 657 5.90 26.68 -10.07
N SER A 658 5.79 26.15 -8.86
CA SER A 658 5.37 24.78 -8.60
C SER A 658 3.88 24.62 -8.96
N PRO A 659 3.45 23.52 -9.62
CA PRO A 659 2.05 23.12 -9.66
C PRO A 659 1.55 23.01 -8.22
N THR A 660 0.29 23.37 -7.98
CA THR A 660 -0.36 23.36 -6.66
C THR A 660 -0.24 21.99 -5.98
N GLU A 661 0.84 21.78 -5.25
CA GLU A 661 0.94 20.73 -4.26
C GLU A 661 0.11 21.16 -3.06
N ILE A 662 -0.97 20.42 -2.80
CA ILE A 662 -1.67 20.45 -1.52
C ILE A 662 -0.61 20.12 -0.46
N ARG A 663 -0.18 21.15 0.27
CA ARG A 663 0.89 21.05 1.25
C ARG A 663 0.42 20.14 2.38
N GLU A 664 1.00 18.94 2.46
CA GLU A 664 0.74 17.99 3.55
C GLU A 664 1.21 18.60 4.86
N LEU A 665 0.26 18.95 5.73
CA LEU A 665 0.53 19.21 7.14
C LEU A 665 1.09 17.93 7.76
N THR A 666 2.33 18.00 8.24
CA THR A 666 2.99 16.86 8.85
C THR A 666 2.31 16.54 10.19
N ALA A 667 2.23 15.26 10.57
CA ALA A 667 1.66 14.84 11.87
C ALA A 667 2.29 15.57 13.08
N SER A 668 3.55 16.00 12.96
CA SER A 668 4.24 16.85 13.94
C SER A 668 3.61 18.23 14.08
N GLN A 669 3.17 18.86 12.99
CA GLN A 669 2.57 20.20 13.01
C GLN A 669 1.13 20.17 13.54
N LEU A 670 0.43 19.05 13.33
CA LEU A 670 -0.88 18.80 13.95
C LEU A 670 -0.74 18.55 15.45
N ALA A 671 0.27 17.79 15.87
CA ALA A 671 0.59 17.55 17.28
C ALA A 671 1.02 18.84 18.00
N ASP A 672 1.79 19.71 17.36
CA ASP A 672 2.21 21.00 17.92
C ASP A 672 1.05 22.00 18.09
N SER A 673 -0.02 21.86 17.29
CA SER A 673 -1.27 22.61 17.50
C SER A 673 -2.04 22.12 18.73
N LEU A 674 -2.01 20.80 19.00
CA LEU A 674 -2.74 20.17 20.11
C LEU A 674 -2.09 20.45 21.47
N ILE A 675 -0.76 20.60 21.52
CA ILE A 675 -0.04 20.92 22.77
C ILE A 675 -0.22 22.39 23.18
N LYS A 676 -0.67 23.26 22.26
CA LYS A 676 -0.74 24.71 22.48
C LYS A 676 -2.01 25.21 23.19
N GLU A 677 -3.04 24.38 23.37
CA GLU A 677 -4.29 24.79 24.02
C GLU A 677 -4.39 24.31 25.48
N LYS A 678 -3.68 24.99 26.38
CA LYS A 678 -3.91 24.91 27.85
C LYS A 678 -5.22 25.57 28.32
N ASN A 679 -6.18 25.83 27.43
CA ASN A 679 -7.44 26.57 27.71
C ASN A 679 -8.70 25.68 27.71
N VAL A 680 -8.54 24.36 27.85
CA VAL A 680 -9.64 23.36 27.89
C VAL A 680 -10.73 23.69 28.93
N LYS A 681 -10.40 24.43 30.01
CA LYS A 681 -11.33 24.78 31.10
C LYS A 681 -12.52 25.67 30.66
N LYS A 682 -12.36 26.51 29.62
CA LYS A 682 -13.37 27.53 29.22
C LYS A 682 -14.40 27.00 28.22
N GLY A 683 -15.29 26.10 28.64
CA GLY A 683 -16.42 25.72 27.78
C GLY A 683 -17.21 24.48 28.18
N LEU A 684 -16.60 23.57 28.94
CA LEU A 684 -17.22 22.31 29.34
C LEU A 684 -18.41 22.54 30.27
N ARG A 685 -19.51 21.85 29.98
CA ARG A 685 -20.75 21.89 30.76
C ARG A 685 -20.77 20.78 31.77
N ILE A 686 -20.94 21.12 33.04
CA ILE A 686 -21.01 20.15 34.14
C ILE A 686 -22.42 20.18 34.72
N LEU A 687 -23.05 19.01 34.81
CA LEU A 687 -24.34 18.86 35.49
C LEU A 687 -24.08 18.35 36.91
N VAL A 688 -24.61 19.06 37.91
CA VAL A 688 -24.56 18.66 39.32
C VAL A 688 -25.94 18.17 39.74
N VAL A 689 -26.04 16.93 40.19
CA VAL A 689 -27.28 16.30 40.66
C VAL A 689 -27.14 16.08 42.17
N GLU A 690 -27.83 16.91 42.96
CA GLU A 690 -27.69 16.96 44.42
C GLU A 690 -29.01 17.43 45.03
N ALA A 691 -29.50 16.72 46.05
CA ALA A 691 -30.80 16.97 46.67
C ALA A 691 -30.77 18.24 47.53
N GLU A 692 -29.72 18.41 48.35
CA GLU A 692 -29.63 19.50 49.29
C GLU A 692 -29.24 20.81 48.58
N GLU A 693 -30.10 21.83 48.67
CA GLU A 693 -29.93 23.11 47.96
C GLU A 693 -28.60 23.81 48.28
N VAL A 694 -28.17 23.74 49.54
CA VAL A 694 -26.92 24.36 50.00
C VAL A 694 -25.71 23.69 49.37
N ASN A 695 -25.65 22.35 49.38
CA ASN A 695 -24.56 21.57 48.78
C ASN A 695 -24.51 21.75 47.25
N ARG A 696 -25.69 21.72 46.61
CA ARG A 696 -25.81 21.93 45.15
C ARG A 696 -25.28 23.29 44.73
N LEU A 697 -25.67 24.36 45.45
CA LEU A 697 -25.20 25.72 45.17
C LEU A 697 -23.68 25.87 45.40
N MET A 698 -23.15 25.22 46.45
CA MET A 698 -21.72 25.23 46.75
C MET A 698 -20.90 24.56 45.65
N LEU A 699 -21.25 23.35 45.23
CA LEU A 699 -20.58 22.61 44.16
C LEU A 699 -20.63 23.40 42.85
N VAL A 700 -21.79 23.94 42.48
CA VAL A 700 -21.94 24.78 41.28
C VAL A 700 -21.07 26.04 41.36
N HIS A 701 -20.98 26.69 42.52
CA HIS A 701 -20.15 27.88 42.71
C HIS A 701 -18.66 27.57 42.57
N GLN A 702 -18.18 26.49 43.17
CA GLN A 702 -16.78 26.04 43.07
C GLN A 702 -16.38 25.75 41.62
N LEU A 703 -17.21 25.01 40.88
CA LEU A 703 -16.97 24.68 39.48
C LEU A 703 -16.98 25.93 38.57
N LYS A 704 -17.88 26.88 38.83
CA LYS A 704 -17.90 28.16 38.11
C LYS A 704 -16.66 29.01 38.40
N GLY A 705 -16.13 28.95 39.63
CA GLY A 705 -14.87 29.60 40.01
C GLY A 705 -13.68 29.13 39.18
N GLU A 706 -13.65 27.84 38.84
CA GLU A 706 -12.63 27.21 37.97
C GLU A 706 -12.88 27.41 36.46
N GLY A 707 -13.96 28.09 36.08
CA GLY A 707 -14.27 28.42 34.68
C GLY A 707 -15.19 27.45 33.95
N TYR A 708 -15.72 26.42 34.63
CA TYR A 708 -16.69 25.48 34.06
C TYR A 708 -18.11 26.08 33.97
N LYS A 709 -18.90 25.61 33.01
CA LYS A 709 -20.34 25.94 32.91
C LYS A 709 -21.14 24.93 33.73
N ALA A 710 -21.29 25.19 35.03
CA ALA A 710 -22.04 24.29 35.91
C ALA A 710 -23.53 24.68 36.06
N GLU A 711 -24.41 23.68 35.94
CA GLU A 711 -25.85 23.77 36.23
C GLU A 711 -26.22 22.69 37.25
N GLY A 712 -27.16 23.00 38.15
CA GLY A 712 -27.56 22.09 39.24
C GLY A 712 -29.03 21.69 39.13
N VAL A 713 -29.32 20.42 39.35
CA VAL A 713 -30.68 19.84 39.42
C VAL A 713 -30.86 19.10 40.74
N SER A 714 -32.12 18.94 41.17
CA SER A 714 -32.47 18.50 42.53
C SER A 714 -32.81 17.02 42.67
N CYS A 715 -33.11 16.34 41.56
CA CYS A 715 -33.48 14.92 41.56
C CYS A 715 -33.05 14.23 40.26
N GLY A 716 -33.12 12.89 40.23
CA GLY A 716 -32.66 12.08 39.11
C GLY A 716 -33.51 12.21 37.85
N GLU A 717 -34.83 12.32 37.99
CA GLU A 717 -35.74 12.50 36.84
C GLU A 717 -35.51 13.86 36.15
N GLU A 718 -35.25 14.91 36.94
CA GLU A 718 -34.87 16.23 36.41
C GLU A 718 -33.52 16.17 35.67
N ALA A 719 -32.57 15.36 36.16
CA ALA A 719 -31.28 15.14 35.50
C ALA A 719 -31.41 14.44 34.14
N LEU A 720 -32.27 13.42 34.03
CA LEU A 720 -32.53 12.73 32.75
C LEU A 720 -33.15 13.68 31.72
N VAL A 721 -34.18 14.44 32.12
CA VAL A 721 -34.82 15.46 31.26
C VAL A 721 -33.82 16.54 30.86
N HIS A 722 -32.91 16.94 31.75
CA HIS A 722 -31.88 17.92 31.44
C HIS A 722 -30.88 17.39 30.40
N LEU A 723 -30.37 16.16 30.58
CA LEU A 723 -29.40 15.53 29.66
C LEU A 723 -29.96 15.30 28.25
N GLU A 724 -31.26 15.02 28.10
CA GLU A 724 -31.91 14.92 26.79
C GLU A 724 -31.98 16.27 26.05
N ASN A 725 -32.27 17.35 26.78
CA ASN A 725 -32.43 18.69 26.20
C ASN A 725 -31.10 19.45 26.04
N ARG A 726 -30.13 19.19 26.93
CA ARG A 726 -28.85 19.89 27.02
C ARG A 726 -27.74 18.89 27.36
N PRO A 727 -26.92 18.49 26.37
CA PRO A 727 -25.86 17.53 26.63
C PRO A 727 -24.78 18.13 27.54
N ALA A 728 -24.53 17.45 28.65
CA ALA A 728 -23.43 17.74 29.55
C ALA A 728 -22.13 17.04 29.09
N ASP A 729 -21.00 17.55 29.55
CA ASP A 729 -19.67 17.00 29.29
C ASP A 729 -19.14 16.19 30.48
N LEU A 730 -19.70 16.41 31.67
CA LEU A 730 -19.42 15.68 32.91
C LEU A 730 -20.66 15.77 33.80
N VAL A 731 -20.99 14.67 34.49
CA VAL A 731 -22.04 14.65 35.52
C VAL A 731 -21.39 14.41 36.88
N ILE A 732 -21.78 15.22 37.86
CA ILE A 732 -21.45 15.03 39.27
C ILE A 732 -22.74 14.62 39.96
N LEU A 733 -22.74 13.45 40.56
CA LEU A 733 -23.94 12.73 40.96
C LEU A 733 -23.89 12.35 42.43
N ASP A 734 -24.87 12.78 43.21
CA ASP A 734 -25.11 12.24 44.54
C ASP A 734 -25.65 10.80 44.49
N ASP A 735 -25.20 9.97 45.44
CA ASP A 735 -25.73 8.63 45.70
C ASP A 735 -27.15 8.67 46.30
N GLU A 736 -27.46 9.66 47.13
CA GLU A 736 -28.73 9.77 47.84
C GLU A 736 -29.62 10.87 47.24
N LEU A 737 -30.43 10.49 46.24
CA LEU A 737 -31.42 11.39 45.63
C LEU A 737 -32.85 11.09 46.16
N PRO A 738 -33.75 12.09 46.15
CA PRO A 738 -35.09 11.95 46.74
C PRO A 738 -36.03 11.00 45.96
N ASP A 739 -35.74 10.74 44.69
CA ASP A 739 -36.60 9.99 43.76
C ASP A 739 -36.04 8.63 43.33
N MET A 740 -34.73 8.46 43.29
CA MET A 740 -34.05 7.19 42.95
C MET A 740 -32.66 7.11 43.59
N ALA A 741 -32.05 5.93 43.61
CA ALA A 741 -30.66 5.81 44.03
C ALA A 741 -29.71 6.36 42.94
N GLY A 742 -28.59 6.96 43.33
CA GLY A 742 -27.62 7.51 42.36
C GLY A 742 -27.03 6.45 41.43
N ASP A 743 -26.82 5.22 41.93
CA ASP A 743 -26.33 4.12 41.11
C ASP A 743 -27.37 3.66 40.07
N GLU A 744 -28.67 3.76 40.40
CA GLU A 744 -29.78 3.55 39.47
C GLU A 744 -29.80 4.62 38.38
N LEU A 745 -29.64 5.89 38.74
CA LEU A 745 -29.55 6.99 37.75
C LEU A 745 -28.34 6.81 36.83
N CYS A 746 -27.19 6.42 37.39
CA CYS A 746 -25.98 6.13 36.62
C CYS A 746 -26.23 5.05 35.56
N ARG A 747 -26.88 3.93 35.94
CA ARG A 747 -27.27 2.86 35.01
C ARG A 747 -28.20 3.36 33.90
N ARG A 748 -29.17 4.23 34.22
CA ARG A 748 -30.08 4.82 33.23
C ARG A 748 -29.35 5.73 32.24
N ILE A 749 -28.42 6.56 32.70
CA ILE A 749 -27.57 7.39 31.83
C ILE A 749 -26.72 6.51 30.90
N ARG A 750 -26.20 5.39 31.41
CA ARG A 750 -25.34 4.46 30.67
C ARG A 750 -26.03 3.69 29.55
N VAL A 751 -27.36 3.71 29.48
CA VAL A 751 -28.11 3.17 28.33
C VAL A 751 -27.80 3.96 27.06
N ASN A 752 -27.59 5.28 27.17
CA ASN A 752 -27.46 6.19 26.02
C ASN A 752 -26.07 6.83 25.88
N ALA A 753 -25.20 6.75 26.89
CA ALA A 753 -23.87 7.36 26.85
C ALA A 753 -22.80 6.44 27.44
N THR A 754 -21.72 6.21 26.68
CA THR A 754 -20.57 5.41 27.13
C THR A 754 -19.73 6.13 28.19
N LEU A 755 -18.85 5.39 28.88
CA LEU A 755 -17.92 5.92 29.89
C LEU A 755 -17.04 7.06 29.39
N THR A 756 -16.69 7.05 28.10
CA THR A 756 -15.82 8.06 27.46
C THR A 756 -16.61 9.24 26.90
N GLU A 757 -17.89 9.05 26.61
CA GLU A 757 -18.76 10.11 26.07
C GLU A 757 -19.31 11.01 27.18
N LEU A 758 -19.70 10.43 28.32
CA LEU A 758 -20.20 11.18 29.47
C LEU A 758 -19.61 10.63 30.77
N PRO A 759 -18.47 11.17 31.23
CA PRO A 759 -17.91 10.82 32.51
C PRO A 759 -18.88 11.16 33.66
N ILE A 760 -18.94 10.31 34.68
CA ILE A 760 -19.76 10.50 35.87
C ILE A 760 -18.87 10.39 37.12
N LEU A 761 -18.83 11.44 37.93
CA LEU A 761 -18.22 11.44 39.27
C LEU A 761 -19.33 11.26 40.30
N MET A 762 -19.26 10.19 41.08
CA MET A 762 -20.25 9.91 42.12
C MET A 762 -19.79 10.43 43.48
N LEU A 763 -20.66 11.09 44.22
CA LEU A 763 -20.41 11.62 45.56
C LEU A 763 -21.31 10.89 46.57
N SER A 764 -20.77 10.40 47.68
CA SER A 764 -21.55 9.67 48.70
C SER A 764 -20.94 9.83 50.09
N ASP A 765 -21.73 9.71 51.15
CA ASP A 765 -21.25 9.73 52.55
C ASP A 765 -20.62 8.38 52.98
N LYS A 766 -20.68 7.35 52.11
CA LYS A 766 -20.26 5.99 52.45
C LYS A 766 -18.86 5.66 51.92
N GLU A 767 -17.99 5.15 52.78
CA GLU A 767 -16.60 4.82 52.41
C GLU A 767 -16.38 3.33 52.06
N SER A 768 -17.35 2.46 52.29
CA SER A 768 -17.16 1.01 52.16
C SER A 768 -16.76 0.57 50.75
N VAL A 769 -15.89 -0.44 50.66
CA VAL A 769 -15.45 -1.03 49.38
C VAL A 769 -16.66 -1.50 48.54
N LYS A 770 -17.67 -2.06 49.20
CA LYS A 770 -18.91 -2.53 48.54
C LYS A 770 -19.63 -1.40 47.80
N GLU A 771 -19.74 -0.22 48.39
CA GLU A 771 -20.40 0.93 47.77
C GLU A 771 -19.59 1.48 46.59
N LYS A 772 -18.25 1.54 46.72
CA LYS A 772 -17.37 1.88 45.59
C LYS A 772 -17.54 0.88 44.44
N THR A 773 -17.56 -0.43 44.73
CA THR A 773 -17.80 -1.47 43.72
C THR A 773 -19.15 -1.32 43.04
N ASN A 774 -20.21 -0.98 43.79
CA ASN A 774 -21.54 -0.75 43.24
C ASN A 774 -21.55 0.45 42.27
N ALA A 775 -20.94 1.58 42.67
CA ALA A 775 -20.83 2.77 41.84
C ALA A 775 -20.08 2.51 40.51
N PHE A 776 -18.92 1.84 40.57
CA PHE A 776 -18.17 1.50 39.36
C PHE A 776 -18.91 0.47 38.48
N SER A 777 -19.60 -0.50 39.09
CA SER A 777 -20.40 -1.50 38.35
C SER A 777 -21.63 -0.88 37.70
N ALA A 778 -22.19 0.18 38.29
CA ALA A 778 -23.27 0.98 37.71
C ALA A 778 -22.79 1.84 36.52
N GLY A 779 -21.48 2.05 36.39
CA GLY A 779 -20.84 2.79 35.31
C GLY A 779 -20.33 4.18 35.69
N ALA A 780 -20.12 4.48 36.98
CA ALA A 780 -19.42 5.69 37.37
C ALA A 780 -17.94 5.62 36.93
N ASN A 781 -17.37 6.77 36.57
CA ASN A 781 -15.96 6.88 36.18
C ASN A 781 -15.05 7.06 37.39
N ASP A 782 -15.54 7.74 38.41
CA ASP A 782 -14.83 7.94 39.66
C ASP A 782 -15.84 8.11 40.82
N TYR A 783 -15.35 8.00 42.05
CA TYR A 783 -16.14 8.03 43.27
C TYR A 783 -15.42 8.82 44.36
N LEU A 784 -16.12 9.70 45.07
CA LEU A 784 -15.57 10.55 46.12
C LEU A 784 -16.46 10.55 47.37
N VAL A 785 -15.84 10.42 48.54
CA VAL A 785 -16.55 10.36 49.83
C VAL A 785 -16.76 11.77 50.39
N LYS A 786 -17.96 12.08 50.86
CA LYS A 786 -18.30 13.35 51.52
C LYS A 786 -18.12 13.24 53.05
N PRO A 787 -17.72 14.33 53.74
CA PRO A 787 -17.24 15.60 53.20
C PRO A 787 -15.84 15.43 52.56
N CYS A 788 -15.68 15.90 51.33
CA CYS A 788 -14.42 15.84 50.59
C CYS A 788 -13.66 17.17 50.64
N ASP A 789 -12.33 17.11 50.55
CA ASP A 789 -11.51 18.31 50.37
C ASP A 789 -11.79 18.96 49.00
N VAL A 790 -11.79 20.29 48.96
CA VAL A 790 -12.11 21.05 47.74
C VAL A 790 -11.05 20.84 46.66
N GLU A 791 -9.76 20.75 47.02
CA GLU A 791 -8.69 20.49 46.07
C GLU A 791 -8.83 19.07 45.49
N GLU A 792 -9.16 18.08 46.32
CA GLU A 792 -9.37 16.70 45.84
C GLU A 792 -10.54 16.63 44.85
N PHE A 793 -11.69 17.23 45.19
CA PHE A 793 -12.85 17.30 44.32
C PHE A 793 -12.51 17.95 42.96
N LEU A 794 -11.84 19.10 42.98
CA LEU A 794 -11.47 19.82 41.76
C LEU A 794 -10.47 19.05 40.90
N MET A 795 -9.51 18.34 41.51
CA MET A 795 -8.54 17.50 40.79
C MET A 795 -9.22 16.31 40.08
N ARG A 796 -10.20 15.68 40.74
CA ARG A 796 -11.00 14.59 40.17
C ARG A 796 -11.82 15.08 38.98
N VAL A 797 -12.48 16.22 39.14
CA VAL A 797 -13.23 16.89 38.07
C VAL A 797 -12.33 17.26 36.90
N GLU A 798 -11.15 17.86 37.15
CA GLU A 798 -10.20 18.24 36.09
C GLU A 798 -9.69 17.03 35.30
N THR A 799 -9.43 15.91 35.98
CA THR A 799 -9.01 14.66 35.33
C THR A 799 -10.09 14.14 34.38
N LEU A 800 -11.34 14.06 34.83
CA LEU A 800 -12.46 13.60 34.02
C LEU A 800 -12.81 14.56 32.88
N ALA A 801 -12.73 15.87 33.13
CA ALA A 801 -12.90 16.91 32.11
C ALA A 801 -11.82 16.83 31.01
N THR A 802 -10.58 16.55 31.39
CA THR A 802 -9.47 16.36 30.45
C THR A 802 -9.68 15.12 29.59
N LEU A 803 -10.10 14.00 30.20
CA LEU A 803 -10.44 12.77 29.48
C LEU A 803 -11.55 12.99 28.44
N ARG A 804 -12.59 13.78 28.80
CA ARG A 804 -13.67 14.15 27.89
C ARG A 804 -13.16 14.97 26.70
N SER A 805 -12.33 15.98 26.94
CA SER A 805 -11.77 16.83 25.89
C SER A 805 -10.94 16.02 24.89
N MET A 806 -10.03 15.18 25.40
CA MET A 806 -9.17 14.34 24.55
C MET A 806 -9.99 13.37 23.69
N THR A 807 -11.05 12.78 24.26
CA THR A 807 -11.93 11.87 23.51
C THR A 807 -12.66 12.61 22.39
N GLN A 808 -13.16 13.82 22.65
CA GLN A 808 -13.85 14.64 21.65
C GLN A 808 -12.90 15.05 20.50
N GLU A 809 -11.65 15.41 20.83
CA GLU A 809 -10.62 15.73 19.84
C GLU A 809 -10.26 14.52 18.96
N ILE A 810 -10.07 13.34 19.56
CA ILE A 810 -9.77 12.11 18.81
C ILE A 810 -10.89 11.78 17.83
N THR A 811 -12.15 11.88 18.26
CA THR A 811 -13.30 11.61 17.39
C THR A 811 -13.38 12.61 16.24
N ASN A 812 -13.18 13.90 16.52
CA ASN A 812 -13.14 14.95 15.48
C ASN A 812 -12.00 14.72 14.48
N LEU A 813 -10.81 14.33 14.98
CA LEU A 813 -9.64 14.05 14.15
C LEU A 813 -9.86 12.81 13.28
N ASN A 814 -10.43 11.74 13.83
CA ASN A 814 -10.77 10.54 13.06
C ASN A 814 -11.75 10.87 11.93
N PHE A 815 -12.79 11.66 12.21
CA PHE A 815 -13.73 12.10 11.17
C PHE A 815 -13.04 12.91 10.07
N PHE A 816 -12.14 13.83 10.43
CA PHE A 816 -11.36 14.61 9.47
C PHE A 816 -10.42 13.75 8.63
N LEU A 817 -9.72 12.80 9.25
CA LEU A 817 -8.82 11.87 8.57
C LEU A 817 -9.58 10.96 7.60
N GLU A 818 -10.71 10.39 8.02
CA GLU A 818 -11.55 9.54 7.15
C GLU A 818 -12.05 10.31 5.93
N ARG A 819 -12.48 11.56 6.12
CA ARG A 819 -12.89 12.43 5.03
C ARG A 819 -11.74 12.67 4.04
N ASN A 820 -10.56 13.03 4.53
CA ASN A 820 -9.40 13.29 3.68
C ASN A 820 -8.94 12.04 2.93
N VAL A 821 -8.93 10.88 3.59
CA VAL A 821 -8.59 9.60 2.94
C VAL A 821 -9.59 9.31 1.81
N LYS A 822 -10.89 9.53 2.03
CA LYS A 822 -11.91 9.30 1.02
C LYS A 822 -11.78 10.25 -0.17
N GLU A 823 -11.61 11.55 0.08
CA GLU A 823 -11.41 12.56 -0.97
C GLU A 823 -10.15 12.24 -1.80
N ARG A 824 -9.05 11.83 -1.15
CA ARG A 824 -7.80 11.51 -1.84
C ARG A 824 -7.85 10.20 -2.62
N THR A 825 -8.61 9.21 -2.13
CA THR A 825 -8.81 7.95 -2.83
C THR A 825 -9.64 8.17 -4.10
N MET A 826 -10.71 8.98 -4.03
CA MET A 826 -11.50 9.37 -5.20
C MET A 826 -10.65 10.13 -6.24
N ALA A 827 -9.83 11.08 -5.80
CA ALA A 827 -8.94 11.81 -6.71
C ALA A 827 -7.94 10.87 -7.40
N LEU A 828 -7.41 9.88 -6.67
CA LEU A 828 -6.47 8.90 -7.21
C LEU A 828 -7.14 7.94 -8.21
N GLU A 829 -8.38 7.53 -7.95
CA GLU A 829 -9.18 6.71 -8.87
C GLU A 829 -9.48 7.45 -10.18
N ILE A 830 -9.91 8.73 -10.10
CA ILE A 830 -10.12 9.58 -11.28
C ILE A 830 -8.81 9.73 -12.07
N THR A 831 -7.71 9.98 -11.38
CA THR A 831 -6.40 10.14 -12.04
C THR A 831 -5.95 8.84 -12.72
N ASN A 832 -6.15 7.68 -12.09
CA ASN A 832 -5.81 6.39 -12.69
C ASN A 832 -6.70 6.08 -13.91
N MET A 833 -7.99 6.38 -13.88
CA MET A 833 -8.86 6.24 -15.04
C MET A 833 -8.42 7.15 -16.20
N ASN A 834 -8.05 8.39 -15.90
CA ASN A 834 -7.51 9.31 -16.90
C ASN A 834 -6.20 8.80 -17.50
N LEU A 835 -5.29 8.26 -16.68
CA LEU A 835 -4.02 7.70 -17.16
C LEU A 835 -4.22 6.48 -18.05
N LEU A 836 -5.18 5.59 -17.72
CA LEU A 836 -5.51 4.44 -18.57
C LEU A 836 -6.05 4.91 -19.92
N THR A 837 -6.96 5.88 -19.93
CA THR A 837 -7.53 6.44 -21.16
C THR A 837 -6.45 7.07 -22.04
N VAL A 838 -5.60 7.92 -21.46
CA VAL A 838 -4.48 8.55 -22.18
C VAL A 838 -3.48 7.52 -22.71
N ASN A 839 -3.21 6.45 -21.95
CA ASN A 839 -2.30 5.40 -22.40
C ASN A 839 -2.85 4.62 -23.60
N ASP A 840 -4.16 4.31 -23.60
CA ASP A 840 -4.81 3.64 -24.73
C ASP A 840 -4.82 4.55 -25.97
N GLU A 841 -5.10 5.85 -25.81
CA GLU A 841 -5.00 6.84 -26.90
C GLU A 841 -3.58 6.92 -27.49
N ILE A 842 -2.54 6.93 -26.64
CA ILE A 842 -1.15 6.93 -27.10
C ILE A 842 -0.84 5.66 -27.89
N GLN A 843 -1.26 4.49 -27.43
CA GLN A 843 -1.01 3.23 -28.13
C GLN A 843 -1.69 3.19 -29.50
N GLU A 844 -2.92 3.70 -29.60
CA GLU A 844 -3.65 3.79 -30.86
C GLU A 844 -2.96 4.74 -31.85
N VAL A 845 -2.48 5.90 -31.36
CA VAL A 845 -1.71 6.86 -32.15
C VAL A 845 -0.39 6.25 -32.64
N GLU A 846 0.32 5.50 -31.79
CA GLU A 846 1.57 4.83 -32.16
C GLU A 846 1.36 3.72 -33.20
N LYS A 847 0.31 2.91 -33.05
CA LYS A 847 -0.04 1.86 -34.01
C LYS A 847 -0.37 2.47 -35.38
N SER A 848 -1.24 3.49 -35.40
CA SER A 848 -1.59 4.24 -36.61
C SER A 848 -0.35 4.88 -37.28
N ARG A 849 0.58 5.42 -36.49
CA ARG A 849 1.85 5.99 -37.00
C ARG A 849 2.70 4.93 -37.69
N ASN A 850 2.85 3.76 -37.08
CA ASN A 850 3.71 2.70 -37.60
C ASN A 850 3.14 2.09 -38.89
N GLU A 851 1.81 1.90 -38.95
CA GLU A 851 1.11 1.44 -40.17
C GLU A 851 1.27 2.45 -41.32
N MET A 852 1.13 3.75 -41.04
CA MET A 852 1.36 4.82 -42.02
C MET A 852 2.79 4.81 -42.57
N LEU A 853 3.80 4.71 -41.71
CA LEU A 853 5.21 4.67 -42.14
C LEU A 853 5.50 3.44 -43.02
N SER A 854 4.91 2.30 -42.70
CA SER A 854 5.04 1.08 -43.50
C SER A 854 4.41 1.24 -44.89
N ALA A 855 3.18 1.79 -44.96
CA ALA A 855 2.47 2.04 -46.21
C ALA A 855 3.20 3.06 -47.12
N ILE A 856 3.73 4.15 -46.54
CA ILE A 856 4.54 5.16 -47.26
C ILE A 856 5.75 4.50 -47.90
N SER A 857 6.48 3.69 -47.13
CA SER A 857 7.68 3.01 -47.62
C SER A 857 7.37 2.08 -48.80
N HIS A 858 6.22 1.40 -48.77
CA HIS A 858 5.76 0.53 -49.85
C HIS A 858 5.33 1.30 -51.11
N GLU A 859 4.53 2.35 -50.96
CA GLU A 859 3.98 3.16 -52.08
C GLU A 859 5.07 4.01 -52.75
N LEU A 860 6.06 4.51 -52.01
CA LEU A 860 7.22 5.21 -52.58
C LEU A 860 8.27 4.24 -53.14
N GLY A 861 8.49 3.10 -52.50
CA GLY A 861 9.46 2.11 -52.95
C GLY A 861 9.16 1.57 -54.35
N THR A 862 7.88 1.29 -54.63
CA THR A 862 7.45 0.68 -55.90
C THR A 862 7.80 1.50 -57.16
N PRO A 863 7.47 2.81 -57.27
CA PRO A 863 7.87 3.62 -58.42
C PRO A 863 9.40 3.83 -58.48
N ILE A 864 10.08 3.98 -57.34
CA ILE A 864 11.54 4.13 -57.28
C ILE A 864 12.24 2.89 -57.84
N THR A 865 11.84 1.69 -57.43
CA THR A 865 12.40 0.42 -57.94
C THR A 865 12.19 0.27 -59.44
N LEU A 866 11.02 0.67 -59.96
CA LEU A 866 10.73 0.62 -61.39
C LEU A 866 11.58 1.62 -62.18
N ILE A 867 11.65 2.88 -61.75
CA ILE A 867 12.52 3.90 -62.36
C ILE A 867 13.98 3.41 -62.37
N HIS A 868 14.45 2.87 -61.25
CA HIS A 868 15.79 2.30 -61.13
C HIS A 868 16.02 1.13 -62.11
N SER A 869 15.06 0.20 -62.21
CA SER A 869 15.15 -0.93 -63.15
C SER A 869 15.20 -0.50 -64.62
N TYR A 870 14.47 0.56 -64.98
CA TYR A 870 14.49 1.09 -66.35
C TYR A 870 15.79 1.83 -66.66
N ILE A 871 16.27 2.66 -65.73
CA ILE A 871 17.57 3.33 -65.88
C ILE A 871 18.69 2.29 -66.01
N GLN A 872 18.62 1.20 -65.23
CA GLN A 872 19.58 0.11 -65.31
C GLN A 872 19.50 -0.64 -66.65
N ALA A 873 18.30 -0.90 -67.18
CA ALA A 873 18.11 -1.55 -68.48
C ALA A 873 18.64 -0.70 -69.65
N VAL A 874 18.50 0.63 -69.58
CA VAL A 874 19.13 1.56 -70.55
C VAL A 874 20.65 1.52 -70.41
N LYS A 875 21.18 1.54 -69.18
CA LYS A 875 22.62 1.49 -68.89
C LYS A 875 23.28 0.18 -69.35
N GLU A 876 22.55 -0.94 -69.30
CA GLU A 876 22.99 -2.25 -69.80
C GLU A 876 22.80 -2.42 -71.32
N SER A 877 22.37 -1.37 -72.03
CA SER A 877 22.09 -1.40 -73.48
C SER A 877 21.02 -2.42 -73.89
N LEU A 878 20.16 -2.84 -72.94
CA LEU A 878 19.02 -3.71 -73.22
C LEU A 878 17.87 -2.94 -73.90
N ILE A 879 17.87 -1.61 -73.82
CA ILE A 879 16.86 -0.69 -74.36
C ILE A 879 17.57 0.52 -75.00
N GLU A 880 17.06 1.04 -76.11
CA GLU A 880 17.59 2.24 -76.80
C GLU A 880 17.44 3.52 -75.94
N GLU A 881 18.52 4.32 -75.83
CA GLU A 881 18.61 5.54 -75.02
C GLU A 881 17.54 6.61 -75.33
N ASN A 882 16.99 6.61 -76.55
CA ASN A 882 16.08 7.65 -77.05
C ASN A 882 14.64 7.17 -77.26
N ASN A 883 14.24 6.05 -76.63
CA ASN A 883 12.91 5.51 -76.83
C ASN A 883 11.84 6.37 -76.10
N PRO A 884 10.99 7.11 -76.84
CA PRO A 884 10.07 8.08 -76.26
C PRO A 884 9.03 7.43 -75.33
N ARG A 885 8.74 6.14 -75.53
CA ARG A 885 7.79 5.39 -74.71
C ARG A 885 8.31 5.13 -73.29
N TYR A 886 9.61 4.96 -73.12
CA TYR A 886 10.22 4.74 -71.80
C TYR A 886 10.49 6.04 -71.07
N LEU A 887 10.89 7.10 -71.78
CA LEU A 887 11.00 8.45 -71.22
C LEU A 887 9.64 8.96 -70.72
N ASP A 888 8.57 8.74 -71.50
CA ASP A 888 7.20 9.05 -71.07
C ASP A 888 6.77 8.21 -69.85
N MET A 889 7.19 6.94 -69.78
CA MET A 889 6.90 6.08 -68.63
C MET A 889 7.66 6.53 -67.36
N ILE A 890 8.94 6.91 -67.46
CA ILE A 890 9.73 7.47 -66.35
C ILE A 890 9.11 8.79 -65.89
N HIS A 891 8.78 9.69 -66.81
CA HIS A 891 8.15 10.97 -66.52
C HIS A 891 6.80 10.80 -65.80
N LYS A 892 5.94 9.89 -66.29
CA LYS A 892 4.67 9.54 -65.62
C LYS A 892 4.87 8.96 -64.22
N LYS A 893 5.95 8.22 -63.97
CA LYS A 893 6.26 7.70 -62.62
C LYS A 893 6.86 8.76 -61.70
N LEU A 894 7.63 9.71 -62.22
CA LEU A 894 8.11 10.88 -61.48
C LEU A 894 6.96 11.80 -61.05
N LEU A 895 6.05 12.13 -61.96
CA LEU A 895 4.84 12.90 -61.65
C LEU A 895 3.96 12.22 -60.59
N LEU A 896 3.85 10.89 -60.64
CA LEU A 896 3.15 10.13 -59.60
C LEU A 896 3.86 10.24 -58.24
N LEU A 897 5.19 10.20 -58.23
CA LEU A 897 6.00 10.29 -57.02
C LEU A 897 5.93 11.69 -56.41
N GLU A 898 5.97 12.73 -57.23
CA GLU A 898 5.78 14.14 -56.84
C GLU A 898 4.42 14.35 -56.19
N ARG A 899 3.33 13.91 -56.86
CA ARG A 899 1.97 13.95 -56.29
C ARG A 899 1.86 13.18 -54.98
N LEU A 900 2.44 11.97 -54.88
CA LEU A 900 2.44 11.19 -53.64
C LEU A 900 3.20 11.90 -52.50
N THR A 901 4.32 12.56 -52.81
CA THR A 901 5.07 13.32 -51.80
C THR A 901 4.31 14.56 -51.33
N GLU A 902 3.61 15.25 -52.22
CA GLU A 902 2.73 16.37 -51.86
C GLU A 902 1.56 15.91 -50.98
N ASP A 903 0.84 14.85 -51.38
CA ASP A 903 -0.25 14.24 -50.60
C ASP A 903 0.23 13.86 -49.18
N LEU A 904 1.45 13.34 -49.06
CA LEU A 904 2.06 12.97 -47.76
C LEU A 904 2.45 14.16 -46.89
N VAL A 905 2.96 15.23 -47.50
CA VAL A 905 3.26 16.48 -46.79
C VAL A 905 1.96 17.12 -46.28
N GLU A 906 0.88 17.09 -47.06
CA GLU A 906 -0.43 17.58 -46.63
C GLU A 906 -1.01 16.75 -45.48
N LEU A 907 -0.92 15.42 -45.55
CA LEU A 907 -1.33 14.52 -44.46
C LEU A 907 -0.54 14.74 -43.15
N SER A 908 0.76 15.03 -43.26
CA SER A 908 1.60 15.37 -42.10
C SER A 908 1.16 16.67 -41.43
N LYS A 909 0.77 17.69 -42.23
CA LYS A 909 0.22 18.95 -41.71
C LYS A 909 -1.13 18.74 -41.00
N TYR A 910 -1.95 17.80 -41.50
CA TYR A 910 -3.24 17.48 -40.89
C TYR A 910 -3.11 16.87 -39.49
N LYS A 911 -2.24 15.85 -39.32
CA LYS A 911 -2.08 15.14 -38.04
C LYS A 911 -1.40 15.98 -36.95
N SER A 912 -0.70 17.05 -37.33
CA SER A 912 -0.08 18.00 -36.38
C SER A 912 -1.00 19.15 -35.96
N GLY A 913 -2.25 19.19 -36.44
CA GLY A 913 -3.20 20.27 -36.16
C GLY A 913 -2.84 21.61 -36.82
N ASN A 914 -1.87 21.61 -37.74
CA ASN A 914 -1.27 22.82 -38.33
C ASN A 914 -1.90 23.20 -39.68
N MET A 915 -3.10 22.71 -39.99
CA MET A 915 -3.79 23.10 -41.23
C MET A 915 -4.38 24.50 -41.08
N THR A 916 -3.80 25.47 -41.78
CA THR A 916 -4.35 26.83 -41.87
C THR A 916 -5.27 26.90 -43.08
N LEU A 917 -6.59 26.91 -42.83
CA LEU A 917 -7.60 27.14 -43.87
C LEU A 917 -7.72 28.64 -44.17
N ARG A 918 -7.73 28.99 -45.44
CA ARG A 918 -7.91 30.36 -45.93
C ARG A 918 -9.34 30.53 -46.42
N PHE A 919 -10.25 30.80 -45.48
CA PHE A 919 -11.65 31.03 -45.82
C PHE A 919 -11.82 32.31 -46.64
N GLY A 920 -12.49 32.19 -47.79
CA GLY A 920 -12.98 33.30 -48.60
C GLY A 920 -14.50 33.21 -48.74
N GLU A 921 -15.16 34.37 -48.88
CA GLU A 921 -16.58 34.42 -49.24
C GLU A 921 -16.74 34.33 -50.75
N LEU A 922 -17.56 33.38 -51.21
CA LEU A 922 -17.90 33.21 -52.61
C LEU A 922 -19.42 33.18 -52.81
N LYS A 923 -19.89 33.76 -53.91
CA LYS A 923 -21.28 33.58 -54.34
C LYS A 923 -21.48 32.17 -54.86
N LEU A 924 -22.52 31.51 -54.37
CA LEU A 924 -22.81 30.11 -54.66
C LEU A 924 -22.95 29.84 -56.17
N ASP A 925 -23.72 30.66 -56.88
CA ASP A 925 -23.97 30.48 -58.31
C ASP A 925 -22.69 30.60 -59.16
N GLU A 926 -21.85 31.61 -58.87
CA GLU A 926 -20.59 31.82 -59.59
C GLU A 926 -19.61 30.66 -59.34
N TRP A 927 -19.57 30.15 -58.11
CA TRP A 927 -18.68 29.05 -57.74
C TRP A 927 -19.12 27.70 -58.33
N LEU A 928 -20.42 27.37 -58.29
CA LEU A 928 -20.94 26.14 -58.89
C LEU A 928 -20.75 26.13 -60.42
N GLU A 929 -20.96 27.27 -61.10
CA GLU A 929 -20.69 27.38 -62.53
C GLU A 929 -19.21 27.24 -62.85
N ARG A 930 -18.33 27.80 -62.01
CA ARG A 930 -16.88 27.65 -62.17
C ARG A 930 -16.42 26.20 -62.03
N ILE A 931 -16.92 25.48 -61.02
CA ILE A 931 -16.61 24.05 -60.83
C ILE A 931 -17.14 23.23 -62.01
N ALA A 932 -18.40 23.45 -62.39
CA ALA A 932 -19.00 22.72 -63.51
C ALA A 932 -18.22 22.94 -64.83
N ALA A 933 -17.81 24.18 -65.12
CA ALA A 933 -17.02 24.50 -66.30
C ALA A 933 -15.62 23.86 -66.26
N SER A 934 -14.97 23.84 -65.08
CA SER A 934 -13.69 23.16 -64.91
C SER A 934 -13.82 21.64 -65.14
N MET A 935 -14.81 21.01 -64.51
CA MET A 935 -15.07 19.57 -64.65
C MET A 935 -15.44 19.20 -66.09
N GLU A 936 -16.25 20.02 -66.77
CA GLU A 936 -16.62 19.80 -68.17
C GLU A 936 -15.38 19.87 -69.09
N ALA A 937 -14.48 20.84 -68.87
CA ALA A 937 -13.25 20.96 -69.64
C ALA A 937 -12.32 19.75 -69.46
N ASP A 938 -12.17 19.26 -68.22
CA ASP A 938 -11.36 18.07 -67.91
C ASP A 938 -11.99 16.80 -68.48
N LEU A 939 -13.33 16.71 -68.50
CA LEU A 939 -14.07 15.55 -69.02
C LEU A 939 -14.12 15.51 -70.54
N ALA A 940 -14.16 16.66 -71.22
CA ALA A 940 -14.15 16.77 -72.68
C ALA A 940 -12.88 16.16 -73.30
N GLN A 941 -11.75 16.23 -72.59
CA GLN A 941 -10.50 15.58 -72.99
C GLN A 941 -10.54 14.04 -72.82
N SER A 942 -11.47 13.53 -72.02
CA SER A 942 -11.52 12.12 -71.58
C SER A 942 -12.57 11.26 -72.32
N GLY A 943 -13.40 11.86 -73.18
CA GLY A 943 -14.43 11.18 -74.00
C GLY A 943 -15.79 10.97 -73.34
N ARG A 944 -15.92 11.28 -72.04
CA ARG A 944 -17.13 11.00 -71.22
C ARG A 944 -18.15 12.13 -71.31
N ARG A 945 -19.44 11.82 -71.08
CA ARG A 945 -20.53 12.82 -71.08
C ARG A 945 -20.68 13.42 -69.68
N PHE A 946 -20.65 14.75 -69.60
CA PHE A 946 -20.90 15.50 -68.37
C PHE A 946 -22.32 16.11 -68.37
N ARG A 947 -22.98 16.10 -67.22
CA ARG A 947 -24.25 16.80 -67.01
C ARG A 947 -24.19 17.59 -65.72
N PHE A 948 -24.47 18.89 -65.79
CA PHE A 948 -24.63 19.75 -64.62
C PHE A 948 -26.10 20.09 -64.39
N GLU A 949 -26.61 19.82 -63.19
CA GLU A 949 -27.96 20.16 -62.75
C GLU A 949 -27.92 21.29 -61.72
N LYS A 950 -28.47 22.44 -62.08
CA LYS A 950 -28.56 23.62 -61.21
C LYS A 950 -29.52 23.37 -60.04
N PRO A 951 -29.32 24.04 -58.88
CA PRO A 951 -30.25 23.94 -57.76
C PRO A 951 -31.67 24.36 -58.15
N SER A 952 -32.64 23.47 -57.98
CA SER A 952 -34.07 23.76 -58.21
C SER A 952 -34.78 24.01 -56.88
N GLY A 953 -35.02 25.30 -56.55
CA GLY A 953 -35.74 25.76 -55.36
C GLY A 953 -36.44 27.11 -55.59
N LYS A 954 -37.48 27.44 -54.80
CA LYS A 954 -38.29 28.68 -54.91
C LYS A 954 -37.62 29.93 -54.32
N GLU A 955 -36.46 29.80 -53.71
CA GLU A 955 -35.63 30.91 -53.24
C GLU A 955 -34.44 31.02 -54.20
N GLN A 956 -34.22 32.21 -54.75
CA GLN A 956 -33.19 32.41 -55.77
C GLN A 956 -31.80 32.14 -55.16
N PRO A 957 -30.97 31.26 -55.74
CA PRO A 957 -29.62 30.98 -55.26
C PRO A 957 -28.64 32.18 -55.38
N ALA A 958 -29.09 33.31 -55.92
CA ALA A 958 -28.29 34.48 -56.24
C ALA A 958 -27.68 35.23 -55.03
N ASP A 959 -28.28 35.09 -53.84
CA ASP A 959 -27.84 35.83 -52.64
C ASP A 959 -27.02 34.99 -51.65
N TRP A 960 -26.99 33.66 -51.79
CA TRP A 960 -26.28 32.78 -50.85
C TRP A 960 -24.77 32.86 -50.99
N ARG A 961 -24.07 32.96 -49.85
CA ARG A 961 -22.61 32.98 -49.78
C ARG A 961 -22.07 31.75 -49.07
N LEU A 962 -20.99 31.21 -49.62
CA LEU A 962 -20.17 30.16 -49.02
C LEU A 962 -18.94 30.77 -48.39
N LEU A 963 -18.67 30.39 -47.14
CA LEU A 963 -17.40 30.67 -46.48
C LEU A 963 -16.54 29.42 -46.53
N VAL A 964 -15.68 29.32 -47.54
CA VAL A 964 -14.85 28.13 -47.78
C VAL A 964 -13.44 28.49 -48.20
N ASP A 965 -12.48 27.61 -47.94
CA ASP A 965 -11.17 27.67 -48.58
C ASP A 965 -11.29 27.13 -50.00
N VAL A 966 -11.29 28.06 -50.94
CA VAL A 966 -11.58 27.84 -52.35
C VAL A 966 -10.65 26.81 -52.96
N ASP A 967 -9.34 26.94 -52.70
CA ASP A 967 -8.33 26.07 -53.28
C ASP A 967 -8.47 24.63 -52.73
N ARG A 968 -8.81 24.52 -51.44
CA ARG A 968 -8.98 23.23 -50.77
C ARG A 968 -10.26 22.52 -51.18
N VAL A 969 -11.36 23.24 -51.34
CA VAL A 969 -12.59 22.63 -51.81
C VAL A 969 -12.49 22.26 -53.31
N ASP A 970 -11.81 23.06 -54.14
CA ASP A 970 -11.52 22.69 -55.53
C ASP A 970 -10.66 21.40 -55.62
N GLN A 971 -9.76 21.17 -54.67
CA GLN A 971 -9.00 19.91 -54.53
C GLN A 971 -9.92 18.71 -54.21
N VAL A 972 -10.95 18.89 -53.37
CA VAL A 972 -11.96 17.85 -53.09
C VAL A 972 -12.66 17.44 -54.37
N PHE A 973 -13.16 18.41 -55.15
CA PHE A 973 -13.85 18.13 -56.41
C PHE A 973 -12.95 17.49 -57.44
N SER A 974 -11.69 17.91 -57.52
CA SER A 974 -10.68 17.27 -58.37
C SER A 974 -10.49 15.80 -58.00
N ASN A 975 -10.40 15.46 -56.71
CA ASN A 975 -10.25 14.10 -56.23
C ASN A 975 -11.47 13.21 -56.53
N LEU A 976 -12.68 13.76 -56.34
CA LEU A 976 -13.92 13.06 -56.67
C LEU A 976 -14.08 12.86 -58.18
N LEU A 977 -13.74 13.88 -58.99
CA LEU A 977 -13.78 13.80 -60.45
C LEU A 977 -12.82 12.72 -60.97
N TRP A 978 -11.58 12.70 -60.48
CA TRP A 978 -10.60 11.70 -60.90
C TRP A 978 -11.06 10.28 -60.58
N ASN A 979 -11.73 10.08 -59.44
CA ASN A 979 -12.35 8.80 -59.11
C ASN A 979 -13.49 8.43 -60.07
N ALA A 980 -14.41 9.36 -60.33
CA ALA A 980 -15.51 9.15 -61.28
C ALA A 980 -14.98 8.82 -62.69
N VAL A 981 -13.98 9.57 -63.18
CA VAL A 981 -13.32 9.33 -64.47
C VAL A 981 -12.65 7.96 -64.52
N LYS A 982 -11.96 7.57 -63.46
CA LYS A 982 -11.23 6.30 -63.37
C LYS A 982 -12.16 5.09 -63.46
N HIS A 983 -13.31 5.16 -62.83
CA HIS A 983 -14.23 4.02 -62.69
C HIS A 983 -15.37 4.00 -63.71
N THR A 984 -15.37 4.97 -64.64
CA THR A 984 -16.38 5.12 -65.69
C THR A 984 -15.79 4.91 -67.08
N SER A 985 -16.51 4.20 -67.97
CA SER A 985 -16.03 3.89 -69.33
C SER A 985 -15.92 5.13 -70.22
N PRO A 986 -14.95 5.20 -71.16
CA PRO A 986 -14.76 6.39 -72.01
C PRO A 986 -15.89 6.68 -73.01
N GLU A 987 -16.62 5.67 -73.49
CA GLU A 987 -17.61 5.83 -74.59
C GLU A 987 -19.08 5.91 -74.12
N GLU A 988 -19.42 5.23 -73.01
CA GLU A 988 -20.79 5.16 -72.45
C GLU A 988 -20.90 5.87 -71.08
N GLY A 989 -19.78 6.40 -70.58
CA GLY A 989 -19.67 7.05 -69.30
C GLY A 989 -20.45 8.34 -69.18
N ARG A 990 -21.23 8.44 -68.10
CA ARG A 990 -21.93 9.65 -67.69
C ARG A 990 -21.54 10.02 -66.27
N ILE A 991 -21.12 11.27 -66.10
CA ILE A 991 -20.86 11.87 -64.78
C ILE A 991 -21.81 13.05 -64.62
N THR A 992 -22.57 13.06 -63.53
CA THR A 992 -23.55 14.09 -63.21
C THR A 992 -23.11 14.84 -61.96
N LEU A 993 -23.06 16.17 -62.05
CA LEU A 993 -22.92 17.05 -60.90
C LEU A 993 -24.28 17.70 -60.62
N SER A 994 -24.82 17.51 -59.42
CA SER A 994 -26.06 18.17 -58.98
C SER A 994 -25.84 18.87 -57.66
N ALA A 995 -26.53 20.00 -57.44
CA ALA A 995 -26.49 20.74 -56.19
C ALA A 995 -27.92 21.04 -55.70
N SER A 996 -28.15 20.95 -54.40
CA SER A 996 -29.44 21.25 -53.76
C SER A 996 -29.22 21.93 -52.41
N ILE A 997 -30.06 22.90 -52.06
CA ILE A 997 -29.99 23.61 -50.78
C ILE A 997 -31.01 23.02 -49.80
N ARG A 998 -30.60 22.79 -48.56
CA ARG A 998 -31.45 22.34 -47.45
C ARG A 998 -31.48 23.43 -46.38
N ALA A 999 -32.63 24.07 -46.16
CA ALA A 999 -32.79 25.06 -45.09
C ALA A 999 -32.84 24.38 -43.71
N SER A 1000 -32.16 24.96 -42.71
CA SER A 1000 -32.17 24.45 -41.33
C SER A 1000 -33.45 24.88 -40.59
N ALA A 1001 -34.06 23.99 -39.82
CA ALA A 1001 -35.34 24.22 -39.13
C ALA A 1001 -35.21 24.74 -37.68
N ASN A 1002 -33.99 24.91 -37.15
CA ASN A 1002 -33.74 25.28 -35.76
C ASN A 1002 -32.98 26.63 -35.65
N MET A 1003 -33.72 27.74 -35.56
CA MET A 1003 -33.17 29.06 -35.18
C MET A 1003 -33.14 29.22 -33.66
N LEU A 1004 -32.08 28.78 -32.97
CA LEU A 1004 -31.92 29.10 -31.53
C LEU A 1004 -30.49 29.49 -31.08
N ASP A 1005 -29.47 29.43 -31.94
CA ASP A 1005 -28.13 29.94 -31.61
C ASP A 1005 -27.60 30.83 -32.74
N GLU A 1006 -27.19 32.07 -32.40
CA GLU A 1006 -26.71 33.11 -33.34
C GLU A 1006 -25.36 32.77 -34.03
N THR A 1007 -24.88 31.53 -33.93
CA THR A 1007 -23.57 31.08 -34.44
C THR A 1007 -23.63 29.93 -35.44
N GLU A 1008 -24.82 29.39 -35.78
CA GLU A 1008 -24.98 28.27 -36.73
C GLU A 1008 -25.60 28.68 -38.07
N ALA A 1009 -25.17 27.99 -39.13
CA ALA A 1009 -25.44 28.24 -40.55
C ALA A 1009 -26.95 28.27 -40.92
N ASP A 1010 -27.34 29.18 -41.81
CA ASP A 1010 -28.73 29.40 -42.25
C ASP A 1010 -29.27 28.28 -43.19
N GLY A 1011 -28.38 27.40 -43.68
CA GLY A 1011 -28.72 26.23 -44.49
C GLY A 1011 -27.50 25.36 -44.83
N GLU A 1012 -27.71 24.25 -45.51
CA GLU A 1012 -26.66 23.36 -46.01
C GLU A 1012 -26.73 23.25 -47.54
N LEU A 1013 -25.59 23.38 -48.20
CA LEU A 1013 -25.41 23.07 -49.61
C LEU A 1013 -25.04 21.60 -49.77
N ILE A 1014 -25.90 20.83 -50.41
CA ILE A 1014 -25.65 19.43 -50.73
C ILE A 1014 -25.22 19.34 -52.20
N ILE A 1015 -24.01 18.86 -52.45
CA ILE A 1015 -23.45 18.63 -53.78
C ILE A 1015 -23.30 17.14 -53.99
N ARG A 1016 -23.79 16.61 -55.11
CA ARG A 1016 -23.69 15.20 -55.49
C ARG A 1016 -22.90 15.06 -56.78
N VAL A 1017 -21.89 14.20 -56.74
CA VAL A 1017 -21.11 13.75 -57.90
C VAL A 1017 -21.48 12.29 -58.16
N GLU A 1018 -22.26 12.05 -59.21
CA GLU A 1018 -22.77 10.73 -59.59
C GLU A 1018 -22.05 10.21 -60.83
N ASP A 1019 -21.62 8.96 -60.79
CA ASP A 1019 -21.05 8.22 -61.92
C ASP A 1019 -21.86 6.95 -62.20
N ASN A 1020 -21.92 6.53 -63.46
CA ASN A 1020 -22.55 5.26 -63.88
C ASN A 1020 -21.52 4.13 -64.07
N GLY A 1021 -20.43 4.15 -63.29
CA GLY A 1021 -19.33 3.21 -63.36
C GLY A 1021 -19.60 1.84 -62.73
N CYS A 1022 -18.53 1.15 -62.33
CA CYS A 1022 -18.62 -0.21 -61.79
C CYS A 1022 -19.29 -0.32 -60.41
N GLY A 1023 -19.50 0.79 -59.71
CA GLY A 1023 -20.00 0.81 -58.33
C GLY A 1023 -19.01 0.25 -57.30
N ILE A 1024 -19.38 0.31 -56.02
CA ILE A 1024 -18.58 -0.05 -54.85
C ILE A 1024 -19.31 -1.18 -54.10
N GLN A 1025 -18.58 -2.23 -53.71
CA GLN A 1025 -19.12 -3.33 -52.92
C GLN A 1025 -19.57 -2.87 -51.53
N LYS A 1026 -20.64 -3.49 -51.02
CA LYS A 1026 -21.28 -3.08 -49.75
C LYS A 1026 -20.35 -3.21 -48.55
N GLU A 1027 -19.44 -4.18 -48.58
CA GLU A 1027 -18.42 -4.42 -47.57
C GLU A 1027 -17.30 -3.37 -47.60
N ALA A 1028 -17.04 -2.76 -48.76
CA ALA A 1028 -16.00 -1.76 -48.95
C ALA A 1028 -16.47 -0.32 -48.64
N LEU A 1029 -17.77 -0.03 -48.79
CA LEU A 1029 -18.36 1.30 -48.58
C LEU A 1029 -17.96 2.00 -47.26
N PRO A 1030 -17.94 1.31 -46.09
CA PRO A 1030 -17.54 1.96 -44.82
C PRO A 1030 -16.08 2.42 -44.79
N HIS A 1031 -15.23 1.84 -45.65
CA HIS A 1031 -13.77 1.98 -45.60
C HIS A 1031 -13.20 2.82 -46.74
N ILE A 1032 -14.02 3.29 -47.70
CA ILE A 1032 -13.52 4.02 -48.89
C ILE A 1032 -12.84 5.35 -48.57
N PHE A 1033 -13.14 5.92 -47.41
CA PHE A 1033 -12.51 7.13 -46.90
C PHE A 1033 -11.36 6.83 -45.92
N ASP A 1034 -11.09 5.56 -45.63
CA ASP A 1034 -9.94 5.15 -44.83
C ASP A 1034 -8.66 5.35 -45.64
N ARG A 1035 -7.59 5.73 -44.93
CA ARG A 1035 -6.31 6.05 -45.55
C ARG A 1035 -5.71 4.81 -46.22
N PHE A 1036 -5.26 4.96 -47.46
CA PHE A 1036 -4.65 3.90 -48.28
C PHE A 1036 -5.59 2.75 -48.65
N PHE A 1037 -6.89 2.87 -48.40
CA PHE A 1037 -7.86 1.83 -48.76
C PHE A 1037 -8.00 1.70 -50.28
N LYS A 1038 -7.99 0.45 -50.79
CA LYS A 1038 -8.11 0.11 -52.22
C LYS A 1038 -8.98 -1.13 -52.38
N ILE A 1039 -9.88 -1.12 -53.35
CA ILE A 1039 -10.88 -2.17 -53.57
C ILE A 1039 -10.32 -3.37 -54.37
N ASP A 1040 -9.30 -3.17 -55.22
CA ASP A 1040 -8.75 -4.24 -56.07
C ASP A 1040 -7.28 -4.01 -56.45
N GLU A 1041 -6.41 -5.02 -56.28
CA GLU A 1041 -4.97 -4.97 -56.64
C GLU A 1041 -4.69 -5.31 -58.12
N SER A 1042 -5.70 -5.78 -58.86
CA SER A 1042 -5.50 -6.56 -60.08
C SER A 1042 -5.68 -5.83 -61.42
N ILE A 1043 -6.07 -4.55 -61.44
CA ILE A 1043 -6.32 -3.80 -62.70
C ILE A 1043 -5.31 -2.66 -62.87
N HIS A 1044 -4.76 -2.57 -64.09
CA HIS A 1044 -3.58 -1.80 -64.53
C HIS A 1044 -3.53 -0.27 -64.30
N TYR A 1045 -4.39 0.33 -63.46
CA TYR A 1045 -4.38 1.77 -63.14
C TYR A 1045 -4.36 2.03 -61.61
N LYS A 1046 -3.19 2.46 -61.12
CA LYS A 1046 -2.86 2.70 -59.69
C LYS A 1046 -3.25 4.11 -59.22
N GLY A 1047 -4.13 4.20 -58.22
CA GLY A 1047 -4.33 5.41 -57.40
C GLY A 1047 -3.68 5.27 -56.02
N SER A 1048 -3.41 6.36 -55.32
CA SER A 1048 -2.72 6.38 -54.02
C SER A 1048 -3.55 5.84 -52.84
N GLY A 1049 -4.89 5.83 -52.97
CA GLY A 1049 -5.80 5.56 -51.85
C GLY A 1049 -5.85 6.69 -50.82
N LEU A 1050 -5.27 7.85 -51.14
CA LEU A 1050 -5.25 9.02 -50.25
C LEU A 1050 -6.27 10.09 -50.62
N GLY A 1051 -6.66 10.20 -51.90
CA GLY A 1051 -7.51 11.30 -52.38
C GLY A 1051 -8.88 11.43 -51.70
N LEU A 1052 -9.57 10.31 -51.43
CA LEU A 1052 -10.85 10.33 -50.69
C LEU A 1052 -10.65 10.64 -49.21
N ALA A 1053 -9.60 10.12 -48.58
CA ALA A 1053 -9.27 10.43 -47.20
C ALA A 1053 -8.96 11.94 -47.04
N ILE A 1054 -8.17 12.52 -47.94
CA ILE A 1054 -7.89 13.98 -47.97
C ILE A 1054 -9.19 14.77 -48.18
N ALA A 1055 -10.07 14.30 -49.09
CA ALA A 1055 -11.36 14.95 -49.32
C ALA A 1055 -12.23 15.00 -48.05
N LYS A 1056 -12.30 13.90 -47.29
CA LYS A 1056 -13.01 13.84 -46.01
C LYS A 1056 -12.46 14.80 -44.98
N GLU A 1057 -11.15 14.83 -44.83
CA GLU A 1057 -10.45 15.68 -43.87
C GLU A 1057 -10.63 17.18 -44.19
N ILE A 1058 -10.60 17.56 -45.49
CA ILE A 1058 -10.88 18.93 -45.92
C ILE A 1058 -12.33 19.32 -45.62
N ILE A 1059 -13.31 18.49 -46.00
CA ILE A 1059 -14.74 18.80 -45.79
C ILE A 1059 -15.07 18.89 -44.29
N GLN A 1060 -14.54 17.98 -43.46
CA GLN A 1060 -14.72 18.03 -42.01
C GLN A 1060 -14.09 19.29 -41.39
N SER A 1061 -12.93 19.73 -41.90
CA SER A 1061 -12.30 20.98 -41.46
C SER A 1061 -13.12 22.23 -41.83
N HIS A 1062 -14.01 22.13 -42.82
CA HIS A 1062 -15.00 23.15 -43.18
C HIS A 1062 -16.33 23.00 -42.40
N LYS A 1063 -16.37 22.14 -41.38
CA LYS A 1063 -17.58 21.76 -40.64
C LYS A 1063 -18.68 21.15 -41.53
N GLY A 1064 -18.30 20.55 -42.65
CA GLY A 1064 -19.18 19.83 -43.55
C GLY A 1064 -19.10 18.32 -43.37
N GLU A 1065 -19.92 17.59 -44.12
CA GLU A 1065 -19.95 16.12 -44.15
C GLU A 1065 -19.73 15.60 -45.58
N ILE A 1066 -19.07 14.45 -45.72
CA ILE A 1066 -18.93 13.75 -46.99
C ILE A 1066 -19.18 12.25 -46.80
N TRP A 1067 -19.96 11.65 -47.69
CA TRP A 1067 -20.23 10.22 -47.72
C TRP A 1067 -20.44 9.74 -49.16
N ALA A 1068 -20.63 8.42 -49.35
CA ALA A 1068 -20.94 7.86 -50.65
C ALA A 1068 -22.08 6.84 -50.57
N GLU A 1069 -22.87 6.79 -51.62
CA GLU A 1069 -23.93 5.82 -51.87
C GLU A 1069 -23.59 5.11 -53.18
N SER A 1070 -23.59 3.78 -53.20
CA SER A 1070 -23.22 3.03 -54.42
C SER A 1070 -23.86 1.66 -54.45
N GLU A 1071 -24.17 1.20 -55.65
CA GLU A 1071 -24.62 -0.15 -55.95
C GLU A 1071 -23.68 -0.78 -56.99
N GLU A 1072 -23.18 -1.98 -56.70
CA GLU A 1072 -22.26 -2.70 -57.58
C GLU A 1072 -22.89 -2.92 -58.98
N GLY A 1073 -22.21 -2.44 -60.02
CA GLY A 1073 -22.68 -2.46 -61.42
C GLY A 1073 -23.65 -1.36 -61.82
N ALA A 1074 -24.09 -0.50 -60.90
CA ALA A 1074 -25.03 0.61 -61.16
C ALA A 1074 -24.38 2.00 -61.05
N GLY A 1075 -23.21 2.12 -60.41
CA GLY A 1075 -22.47 3.37 -60.27
C GLY A 1075 -22.30 3.84 -58.82
N SER A 1076 -21.71 5.02 -58.63
CA SER A 1076 -21.47 5.60 -57.30
C SER A 1076 -21.90 7.07 -57.25
N THR A 1077 -22.43 7.49 -56.10
CA THR A 1077 -22.77 8.88 -55.81
C THR A 1077 -22.00 9.33 -54.58
N PHE A 1078 -21.09 10.28 -54.77
CA PHE A 1078 -20.40 10.95 -53.66
C PHE A 1078 -21.15 12.23 -53.29
N ILE A 1079 -21.45 12.39 -52.00
CA ILE A 1079 -22.30 13.47 -51.51
C ILE A 1079 -21.51 14.31 -50.50
N ILE A 1080 -21.48 15.62 -50.72
CA ILE A 1080 -20.84 16.61 -49.86
C ILE A 1080 -21.93 17.55 -49.31
N ALA A 1081 -21.94 17.79 -48.00
CA ALA A 1081 -22.73 18.81 -47.33
C ALA A 1081 -21.80 19.91 -46.79
N LEU A 1082 -22.02 21.16 -47.21
CA LEU A 1082 -21.27 22.32 -46.73
C LEU A 1082 -22.21 23.36 -46.08
N PRO A 1083 -21.83 23.97 -44.95
CA PRO A 1083 -22.65 24.99 -44.30
C PRO A 1083 -22.73 26.29 -45.14
N LEU A 1084 -23.93 26.87 -45.23
CA LEU A 1084 -24.20 28.13 -45.91
C LEU A 1084 -24.45 29.27 -44.91
N ARG A 1085 -24.08 30.50 -45.27
CA ARG A 1085 -24.48 31.72 -44.57
C ARG A 1085 -25.38 32.54 -45.47
N TYR A 1086 -26.48 33.04 -44.92
CA TYR A 1086 -27.45 33.89 -45.63
C TYR A 1086 -26.93 35.31 -45.82
#